data_AF-A0A518CIE2-F1
#
_entry.id   AF-A0A518CIE2-F1
#
_cell.length_a   1.000
_cell.length_b   1.000
_cell.length_c   1.000
_cell.angle_alpha   90.00
_cell.angle_beta   90.00
_cell.angle_gamma   90.00
#
_symmetry.space_group_name_H-M   'P 1'
#
loop_
_entity.id
_entity.type
_entity.pdbx_description
1 polymer ?
#
loop_
_entity_poly.entity_id
_entity_poly.type
_entity_poly.pdbx_seq_one_letter_code
_entity_poly.pdbx_strand_id
1 'polypeptide(L)'
;MHRVLLLSYCSLLLLLSGCGDPGVTDLNSSDTPDEIKNPFDESNANATAMNSSYDNIDRSRTSFEGTWILTSTTPAPKQQFMVDFDFALVEITKDAAGNYQGKVAETSNLPEGLEIPELKDLKVEDDTILFALHQGDKILPCEGKLQDGLILGSLFGGNRMILPLRMVATQETSLSTKQEERHRETPDTPEYLKALQSDSPQNALLEFAEKHPENPYSLRAFSTIFSLAPVKDFDRDYLKAAAAKCIEVSSLYGDRMMINSLQSVILNLLETHKHPDLVETYLKKLETEMTDEEREMMSSMLENSNKAINIDRAILALEESSTPENLTQLESLQKESPFEERILLALANEAVKQDQQDQAIQYFGELATIPFLEEKLLRRWKMQQIENPPPSVTFKELWEKKNGDLVGIDEYQDEILKNLVTVHSIEPAEKTEVEGIRRKVLCEFFTSAPCQPCVVPDLALTAADNALDDDEFIMLIYHNHAGGPDPMANPMSMARHESLARITEDKRVASPMVTLNGKLLPLRGGFIDTLPLWEELFMEEVEPLRNHSSRVKINLSAHAKNKQLHVQATTEGLVPPLTKMRLKLALAEEHVDYVSTNGLRSYEMVVRFMPGGPAGIEASNEGFTFDQEIDLEGIKRELLDYIEAFEDQANYRFEEKPLQMKKMYLVGFIQNEETNEILQVEKVPVTGALNYGIMDEITNAPKVEEKETEPAASEEEVKPETKPEAEPAKPEESQSTPEKPEETPAKEKADIPEAVEAKADKPAESPEKPAAEESPAEPEPAAEDPAPETASPETPPEEPLAKEIPAKEAPAESPAP
;
A
#
# COMPACT_ATOMS: atom_id res chain seq x y z
N MET A 1 3.89 -13.20 11.09
CA MET A 1 2.64 -13.79 11.63
C MET A 1 1.48 -12.79 11.82
N HIS A 2 1.68 -11.47 11.90
CA HIS A 2 0.60 -10.54 12.31
C HIS A 2 -0.58 -10.29 11.36
N ARG A 3 -0.53 -10.63 10.06
CA ARG A 3 -1.63 -10.35 9.13
C ARG A 3 -2.89 -11.23 9.26
N VAL A 4 -2.86 -12.31 10.03
CA VAL A 4 -4.06 -13.12 10.32
C VAL A 4 -4.97 -12.46 11.37
N LEU A 5 -4.44 -11.54 12.19
CA LEU A 5 -5.22 -10.73 13.13
C LEU A 5 -5.91 -9.52 12.45
N LEU A 6 -5.45 -9.09 11.26
CA LEU A 6 -5.85 -7.82 10.65
C LEU A 6 -7.33 -7.73 10.21
N LEU A 7 -8.01 -8.85 10.02
CA LEU A 7 -9.45 -8.91 9.67
C LEU A 7 -10.34 -9.35 10.85
N SER A 8 -9.77 -9.78 11.97
CA SER A 8 -10.54 -10.38 13.07
C SER A 8 -11.32 -9.35 13.90
N TYR A 9 -10.71 -8.19 14.21
CA TYR A 9 -11.29 -7.24 15.17
C TYR A 9 -12.45 -6.41 14.61
N CYS A 10 -12.34 -5.84 13.40
CA CYS A 10 -13.47 -5.14 12.76
C CYS A 10 -14.68 -6.05 12.53
N SER A 11 -14.50 -7.37 12.48
CA SER A 11 -15.60 -8.29 12.23
C SER A 11 -16.67 -8.25 13.32
N LEU A 12 -16.35 -8.02 14.60
CA LEU A 12 -17.38 -7.93 15.65
C LEU A 12 -18.29 -6.71 15.42
N LEU A 13 -17.72 -5.55 15.09
CA LEU A 13 -18.50 -4.35 14.80
C LEU A 13 -19.33 -4.52 13.51
N LEU A 14 -18.75 -5.10 12.46
CA LEU A 14 -19.44 -5.36 11.18
C LEU A 14 -20.55 -6.42 11.30
N LEU A 15 -20.38 -7.39 12.20
CA LEU A 15 -21.44 -8.36 12.57
C LEU A 15 -22.57 -7.64 13.30
N LEU A 16 -22.26 -6.84 14.33
CA LEU A 16 -23.26 -6.11 15.10
C LEU A 16 -24.01 -5.07 14.24
N SER A 17 -23.31 -4.32 13.38
CA SER A 17 -23.94 -3.37 12.45
C SER A 17 -24.63 -4.04 11.25
N GLY A 18 -24.36 -5.32 10.97
CA GLY A 18 -24.98 -6.04 9.84
C GLY A 18 -24.53 -5.56 8.45
N CYS A 19 -23.45 -4.78 8.34
CA CYS A 19 -22.90 -4.31 7.06
C CYS A 19 -22.10 -5.40 6.30
N GLY A 20 -22.36 -6.68 6.57
CA GLY A 20 -21.52 -7.82 6.18
C GLY A 20 -22.10 -8.71 5.08
N ASP A 21 -22.95 -8.21 4.19
CA ASP A 21 -23.44 -8.99 3.05
C ASP A 21 -22.30 -9.19 2.01
N PRO A 22 -21.82 -10.45 1.80
CA PRO A 22 -20.73 -10.71 0.86
C PRO A 22 -21.09 -10.44 -0.61
N GLY A 23 -22.39 -10.28 -0.95
CA GLY A 23 -22.84 -9.96 -2.29
C GLY A 23 -22.41 -8.58 -2.82
N VAL A 24 -21.87 -7.71 -1.97
CA VAL A 24 -21.48 -6.33 -2.34
C VAL A 24 -19.95 -6.19 -2.57
N THR A 25 -19.17 -7.25 -2.34
CA THR A 25 -17.70 -7.21 -2.45
C THR A 25 -17.12 -7.66 -3.80
N ASP A 26 -17.94 -8.08 -4.77
CA ASP A 26 -17.47 -8.45 -6.12
C ASP A 26 -17.17 -7.21 -6.98
N LEU A 27 -15.97 -6.65 -6.80
CA LEU A 27 -15.49 -5.43 -7.48
C LEU A 27 -15.06 -5.66 -8.95
N ASN A 28 -15.47 -6.76 -9.59
CA ASN A 28 -15.06 -7.09 -10.97
C ASN A 28 -16.05 -7.99 -11.75
N SER A 29 -17.35 -7.67 -11.74
CA SER A 29 -18.31 -8.17 -12.75
C SER A 29 -18.84 -7.02 -13.61
N SER A 30 -18.68 -7.13 -14.93
CA SER A 30 -19.03 -6.09 -15.91
C SER A 30 -20.51 -6.06 -16.32
N ASP A 31 -21.39 -6.64 -15.51
CA ASP A 31 -22.82 -6.67 -15.78
C ASP A 31 -23.49 -5.43 -15.19
N THR A 32 -24.35 -4.79 -15.99
CA THR A 32 -25.05 -3.55 -15.63
C THR A 32 -25.85 -3.74 -14.33
N PRO A 33 -25.61 -2.94 -13.27
CA PRO A 33 -26.37 -3.07 -12.03
C PRO A 33 -27.84 -2.72 -12.26
N ASP A 34 -28.75 -3.60 -11.87
CA ASP A 34 -30.14 -3.20 -11.65
C ASP A 34 -30.16 -2.06 -10.62
N GLU A 35 -30.94 -1.03 -10.93
CA GLU A 35 -30.97 0.24 -10.20
C GLU A 35 -31.47 0.04 -8.76
N ILE A 36 -30.55 -0.16 -7.81
CA ILE A 36 -30.84 -0.15 -6.38
C ILE A 36 -31.33 1.25 -6.01
N LYS A 37 -32.66 1.42 -6.00
CA LYS A 37 -33.30 2.69 -5.69
C LYS A 37 -32.86 3.16 -4.31
N ASN A 38 -32.24 4.34 -4.28
CA ASN A 38 -31.95 5.04 -3.05
C ASN A 38 -33.27 5.22 -2.26
N PRO A 39 -33.41 4.67 -1.03
CA PRO A 39 -34.61 4.87 -0.23
C PRO A 39 -34.80 6.34 0.21
N PHE A 40 -33.79 7.19 -0.02
CA PHE A 40 -33.76 8.62 0.29
C PHE A 40 -33.73 9.52 -0.96
N ASP A 41 -34.39 9.11 -2.06
CA ASP A 41 -34.56 9.96 -3.25
C ASP A 41 -35.34 11.27 -2.92
N GLU A 42 -34.84 12.42 -3.39
CA GLU A 42 -35.35 13.76 -3.06
C GLU A 42 -36.82 13.96 -3.48
N SER A 43 -37.33 13.14 -4.41
CA SER A 43 -38.73 13.15 -4.84
C SER A 43 -39.72 12.82 -3.70
N ASN A 44 -39.24 12.25 -2.58
CA ASN A 44 -40.01 11.97 -1.36
C ASN A 44 -39.85 13.04 -0.26
N ALA A 45 -39.73 14.33 -0.62
CA ALA A 45 -39.63 15.49 0.30
C ALA A 45 -40.88 15.78 1.17
N ASN A 46 -41.63 14.74 1.59
CA ASN A 46 -42.51 14.74 2.76
C ASN A 46 -41.85 14.00 3.94
N ALA A 47 -40.51 14.00 4.01
CA ALA A 47 -39.79 13.70 5.23
C ALA A 47 -40.34 14.61 6.34
N THR A 48 -41.07 14.01 7.27
CA THR A 48 -41.58 14.71 8.45
C THR A 48 -40.37 15.29 9.16
N ALA A 49 -40.42 16.57 9.54
CA ALA A 49 -39.31 17.23 10.23
C ALA A 49 -38.85 16.34 11.39
N MET A 50 -37.69 15.71 11.23
CA MET A 50 -37.06 14.97 12.30
C MET A 50 -36.55 16.03 13.27
N ASN A 51 -37.39 16.32 14.27
CA ASN A 51 -36.95 16.90 15.53
C ASN A 51 -35.66 16.19 15.96
N SER A 52 -34.71 16.92 16.56
CA SER A 52 -33.40 16.35 16.89
C SER A 52 -33.62 15.04 17.65
N SER A 53 -32.96 13.94 17.26
CA SER A 53 -33.27 12.64 17.88
C SER A 53 -32.91 12.60 19.37
N TYR A 54 -32.28 13.66 19.87
CA TYR A 54 -31.92 13.93 21.25
C TYR A 54 -33.00 14.67 22.05
N ASP A 55 -34.06 15.19 21.41
CA ASP A 55 -35.17 15.87 22.09
C ASP A 55 -35.92 14.95 23.07
N ASN A 56 -35.79 13.63 22.89
CA ASN A 56 -36.36 12.59 23.75
C ASN A 56 -35.41 12.09 24.86
N ILE A 57 -34.20 12.64 24.99
CA ILE A 57 -33.28 12.26 26.07
C ILE A 57 -33.81 12.79 27.41
N ASP A 58 -33.91 11.90 28.40
CA ASP A 58 -34.11 12.30 29.79
C ASP A 58 -32.85 12.97 30.36
N ARG A 59 -32.68 14.26 30.06
CA ARG A 59 -31.55 15.07 30.57
C ARG A 59 -31.54 15.24 32.10
N SER A 60 -32.53 14.70 32.83
CA SER A 60 -32.52 14.67 34.29
C SER A 60 -31.82 13.44 34.89
N ARG A 61 -31.42 12.47 34.07
CA ARG A 61 -30.79 11.21 34.52
C ARG A 61 -29.35 11.43 34.98
N THR A 62 -29.08 11.08 36.24
CA THR A 62 -27.77 11.21 36.92
C THR A 62 -27.20 9.88 37.42
N SER A 63 -27.72 8.75 36.93
CA SER A 63 -27.27 7.40 37.30
C SER A 63 -27.19 6.48 36.09
N PHE A 64 -26.16 5.63 36.09
CA PHE A 64 -25.96 4.55 35.12
C PHE A 64 -27.02 3.43 35.23
N GLU A 65 -27.73 3.30 36.36
CA GLU A 65 -28.74 2.25 36.55
C GLU A 65 -29.95 2.42 35.60
N GLY A 66 -30.31 1.35 34.89
CA GLY A 66 -31.41 1.26 33.93
C GLY A 66 -30.95 0.76 32.55
N THR A 67 -31.82 0.89 31.54
CA THR A 67 -31.55 0.42 30.17
C THR A 67 -30.95 1.53 29.32
N TRP A 68 -30.09 1.14 28.37
CA TRP A 68 -29.39 2.02 27.44
C TRP A 68 -29.30 1.40 26.05
N ILE A 69 -29.56 2.20 25.01
CA ILE A 69 -29.25 1.86 23.61
C ILE A 69 -27.85 2.36 23.32
N LEU A 70 -26.97 1.49 22.83
CA LEU A 70 -25.63 1.83 22.34
C LEU A 70 -25.72 2.19 20.86
N THR A 71 -25.51 3.46 20.56
CA THR A 71 -25.44 4.01 19.20
C THR A 71 -24.01 4.39 18.88
N SER A 72 -23.52 3.97 17.71
CA SER A 72 -22.24 4.44 17.15
C SER A 72 -22.50 5.10 15.80
N THR A 73 -21.52 5.82 15.27
CA THR A 73 -21.64 6.52 13.99
C THR A 73 -20.53 6.14 13.03
N THR A 74 -20.88 5.91 11.77
CA THR A 74 -19.94 5.65 10.66
C THR A 74 -20.28 6.49 9.43
N PRO A 75 -19.31 6.79 8.55
CA PRO A 75 -19.59 7.36 7.24
C PRO A 75 -20.51 6.43 6.42
N ALA A 76 -21.49 6.99 5.72
CA ALA A 76 -22.36 6.23 4.84
C ALA A 76 -21.60 5.79 3.56
N PRO A 77 -21.75 4.54 3.09
CA PRO A 77 -21.11 4.09 1.86
C PRO A 77 -21.47 4.98 0.65
N LYS A 78 -20.44 5.49 -0.05
CA LYS A 78 -20.58 6.34 -1.26
C LYS A 78 -21.31 7.69 -1.04
N GLN A 79 -21.50 8.14 0.20
CA GLN A 79 -22.24 9.35 0.54
C GLN A 79 -21.41 10.30 1.43
N GLN A 80 -21.76 11.59 1.43
CA GLN A 80 -21.03 12.63 2.20
C GLN A 80 -21.50 12.78 3.65
N PHE A 81 -22.51 12.02 4.05
CA PHE A 81 -23.12 12.08 5.38
C PHE A 81 -22.76 10.85 6.25
N MET A 82 -23.10 10.94 7.53
CA MET A 82 -22.86 9.93 8.55
C MET A 82 -24.18 9.25 8.94
N VAL A 83 -24.09 7.96 9.28
CA VAL A 83 -25.20 7.14 9.72
C VAL A 83 -24.96 6.69 11.15
N ASP A 84 -25.97 6.93 11.97
CA ASP A 84 -26.09 6.38 13.31
C ASP A 84 -26.61 4.94 13.22
N PHE A 85 -25.93 4.03 13.89
CA PHE A 85 -26.35 2.64 14.01
C PHE A 85 -26.47 2.22 15.49
N ASP A 86 -27.67 1.81 15.88
CA ASP A 86 -27.94 1.21 17.20
C ASP A 86 -27.52 -0.26 17.18
N PHE A 87 -26.44 -0.60 17.89
CA PHE A 87 -25.80 -1.91 17.78
C PHE A 87 -26.06 -2.86 18.96
N ALA A 88 -26.40 -2.33 20.13
CA ALA A 88 -26.73 -3.12 21.31
C ALA A 88 -27.71 -2.40 22.25
N LEU A 89 -28.49 -3.18 22.99
CA LEU A 89 -29.27 -2.75 24.15
C LEU A 89 -28.61 -3.34 25.39
N VAL A 90 -28.25 -2.52 26.38
CA VAL A 90 -27.66 -2.99 27.64
C VAL A 90 -28.49 -2.60 28.85
N GLU A 91 -28.56 -3.49 29.83
CA GLU A 91 -29.14 -3.21 31.15
C GLU A 91 -28.01 -3.11 32.17
N ILE A 92 -27.99 -2.02 32.94
CA ILE A 92 -27.05 -1.79 34.04
C ILE A 92 -27.85 -1.70 35.34
N THR A 93 -27.43 -2.42 36.38
CA THR A 93 -28.08 -2.43 37.70
C THR A 93 -27.04 -2.45 38.81
N LYS A 94 -27.44 -2.17 40.06
CA LYS A 94 -26.59 -2.42 41.22
C LYS A 94 -26.89 -3.77 41.88
N ASP A 95 -25.84 -4.45 42.33
CA ASP A 95 -25.95 -5.62 43.19
C ASP A 95 -26.35 -5.25 44.64
N ALA A 96 -26.50 -6.25 45.51
CA ALA A 96 -26.86 -6.03 46.91
C ALA A 96 -25.77 -5.34 47.77
N ALA A 97 -24.54 -5.22 47.25
CA ALA A 97 -23.43 -4.49 47.86
C ALA A 97 -23.28 -3.07 47.28
N GLY A 98 -24.04 -2.72 46.25
CA GLY A 98 -24.01 -1.43 45.56
C GLY A 98 -23.06 -1.36 44.35
N ASN A 99 -22.41 -2.47 43.98
CA ASN A 99 -21.54 -2.53 42.81
C ASN A 99 -22.37 -2.56 41.53
N TYR A 100 -21.89 -1.91 40.47
CA TYR A 100 -22.54 -2.00 39.16
C TYR A 100 -22.30 -3.36 38.51
N GLN A 101 -23.35 -3.91 37.92
CA GLN A 101 -23.36 -5.13 37.13
C GLN A 101 -24.17 -4.86 35.85
N GLY A 102 -23.77 -5.45 34.72
CA GLY A 102 -24.38 -5.20 33.43
C GLY A 102 -24.55 -6.46 32.61
N LYS A 103 -25.48 -6.42 31.64
CA LYS A 103 -25.66 -7.45 30.61
C LYS A 103 -26.07 -6.80 29.29
N VAL A 104 -25.78 -7.47 28.18
CA VAL A 104 -26.40 -7.16 26.89
C VAL A 104 -27.78 -7.83 26.87
N ALA A 105 -28.82 -7.04 26.62
CA ALA A 105 -30.20 -7.51 26.50
C ALA A 105 -30.51 -7.92 25.04
N GLU A 106 -29.99 -7.18 24.07
CA GLU A 106 -30.15 -7.45 22.63
C GLU A 106 -29.00 -6.86 21.81
N THR A 107 -28.78 -7.37 20.60
CA THR A 107 -27.91 -6.78 19.57
C THR A 107 -28.60 -6.80 18.22
N SER A 108 -28.38 -5.77 17.39
CA SER A 108 -29.15 -5.53 16.16
C SER A 108 -29.12 -6.67 15.14
N ASN A 109 -27.94 -7.23 14.81
CA ASN A 109 -27.81 -8.18 13.70
C ASN A 109 -26.95 -9.40 14.05
N LEU A 110 -27.27 -10.09 15.14
CA LEU A 110 -26.60 -11.34 15.50
C LEU A 110 -26.93 -12.44 14.47
N PRO A 111 -25.95 -13.01 13.74
CA PRO A 111 -26.23 -14.08 12.79
C PRO A 111 -26.71 -15.36 13.48
N GLU A 112 -27.49 -16.16 12.76
CA GLU A 112 -28.04 -17.41 13.28
C GLU A 112 -26.92 -18.36 13.74
N GLY A 113 -26.99 -18.79 15.01
CA GLY A 113 -26.00 -19.68 15.64
C GLY A 113 -24.85 -18.99 16.39
N LEU A 114 -24.78 -17.65 16.40
CA LEU A 114 -23.87 -16.91 17.30
C LEU A 114 -24.56 -16.56 18.63
N GLU A 115 -23.77 -16.45 19.70
CA GLU A 115 -24.24 -16.03 21.02
C GLU A 115 -24.18 -14.50 21.17
N ILE A 116 -25.13 -13.95 21.94
CA ILE A 116 -25.18 -12.51 22.28
C ILE A 116 -23.88 -12.17 23.03
N PRO A 117 -23.18 -11.06 22.69
CA PRO A 117 -21.97 -10.67 23.40
C PRO A 117 -22.18 -10.51 24.91
N GLU A 118 -21.22 -10.94 25.71
CA GLU A 118 -21.24 -10.72 27.15
C GLU A 118 -20.68 -9.34 27.51
N LEU A 119 -21.36 -8.60 28.39
CA LEU A 119 -20.83 -7.37 28.96
C LEU A 119 -19.91 -7.73 30.13
N LYS A 120 -18.62 -7.42 30.01
CA LYS A 120 -17.59 -7.71 31.02
C LYS A 120 -16.83 -6.46 31.43
N ASP A 121 -16.02 -6.62 32.46
CA ASP A 121 -15.10 -5.61 33.00
C ASP A 121 -15.76 -4.27 33.33
N LEU A 122 -17.06 -4.31 33.68
CA LEU A 122 -17.84 -3.14 34.03
C LEU A 122 -17.26 -2.47 35.29
N LYS A 123 -16.79 -1.25 35.12
CA LYS A 123 -16.34 -0.35 36.17
C LYS A 123 -17.06 0.98 36.02
N VAL A 124 -17.41 1.59 37.14
CA VAL A 124 -17.98 2.93 37.20
C VAL A 124 -17.24 3.69 38.28
N GLU A 125 -16.63 4.80 37.90
CA GLU A 125 -15.85 5.69 38.75
C GLU A 125 -16.35 7.12 38.49
N ASP A 126 -16.89 7.77 39.53
CA ASP A 126 -17.58 9.06 39.46
C ASP A 126 -18.64 9.14 38.34
N ASP A 127 -18.38 9.91 37.28
CA ASP A 127 -19.23 10.11 36.10
C ASP A 127 -18.79 9.26 34.89
N THR A 128 -17.80 8.39 35.06
CA THR A 128 -17.18 7.58 34.00
C THR A 128 -17.57 6.11 34.11
N ILE A 129 -17.84 5.48 32.96
CA ILE A 129 -18.12 4.05 32.81
C ILE A 129 -17.12 3.41 31.83
N LEU A 130 -16.58 2.26 32.23
CA LEU A 130 -15.72 1.41 31.40
C LEU A 130 -16.34 0.01 31.34
N PHE A 131 -16.35 -0.62 30.16
CA PHE A 131 -16.78 -2.01 30.00
C PHE A 131 -16.21 -2.59 28.69
N ALA A 132 -16.38 -3.90 28.49
CA ALA A 132 -16.06 -4.55 27.23
C ALA A 132 -17.22 -5.44 26.77
N LEU A 133 -17.46 -5.50 25.46
CA LEU A 133 -18.36 -6.49 24.84
C LEU A 133 -17.53 -7.66 24.31
N HIS A 134 -17.78 -8.86 24.82
CA HIS A 134 -17.03 -10.07 24.46
C HIS A 134 -17.88 -10.99 23.58
N GLN A 135 -17.35 -11.42 22.43
CA GLN A 135 -17.94 -12.49 21.62
C GLN A 135 -16.84 -13.47 21.21
N GLY A 136 -16.72 -14.57 21.97
CA GLY A 136 -15.55 -15.46 21.89
C GLY A 136 -14.26 -14.69 22.23
N ASP A 137 -13.23 -14.86 21.40
CA ASP A 137 -11.95 -14.15 21.55
C ASP A 137 -12.00 -12.68 21.10
N LYS A 138 -13.12 -12.21 20.54
CA LYS A 138 -13.29 -10.81 20.11
C LYS A 138 -13.73 -9.95 21.29
N ILE A 139 -12.97 -8.91 21.56
CA ILE A 139 -13.22 -7.95 22.63
C ILE A 139 -13.41 -6.57 22.00
N LEU A 140 -14.50 -5.88 22.36
CA LEU A 140 -14.73 -4.48 22.01
C LEU A 140 -14.72 -3.65 23.30
N PRO A 141 -13.59 -3.03 23.68
CA PRO A 141 -13.53 -2.11 24.80
C PRO A 141 -14.35 -0.84 24.52
N CYS A 142 -15.11 -0.42 25.52
CA CYS A 142 -15.95 0.78 25.51
C CYS A 142 -15.65 1.64 26.75
N GLU A 143 -15.67 2.94 26.55
CA GLU A 143 -15.60 3.95 27.61
C GLU A 143 -16.70 4.99 27.39
N GLY A 144 -17.11 5.69 28.44
CA GLY A 144 -17.97 6.87 28.33
C GLY A 144 -18.13 7.65 29.62
N LYS A 145 -18.63 8.88 29.50
CA LYS A 145 -18.89 9.82 30.60
C LYS A 145 -20.36 10.25 30.56
N LEU A 146 -21.03 10.21 31.70
CA LEU A 146 -22.45 10.56 31.84
C LEU A 146 -22.61 12.08 31.98
N GLN A 147 -23.13 12.72 30.95
CA GLN A 147 -23.36 14.16 30.89
C GLN A 147 -24.79 14.45 30.40
N ASP A 148 -25.53 15.26 31.14
CA ASP A 148 -26.90 15.71 30.79
C ASP A 148 -27.82 14.55 30.33
N GLY A 149 -27.79 13.42 31.04
CA GLY A 149 -28.62 12.23 30.78
C GLY A 149 -28.18 11.34 29.61
N LEU A 150 -27.13 11.72 28.89
CA LEU A 150 -26.50 10.97 27.81
C LEU A 150 -25.14 10.43 28.27
N ILE A 151 -24.73 9.24 27.83
CA ILE A 151 -23.33 8.82 27.99
C ILE A 151 -22.62 9.06 26.65
N LEU A 152 -21.63 9.95 26.64
CA LEU A 152 -20.74 10.20 25.50
C LEU A 152 -19.43 9.45 25.70
N GLY A 153 -18.89 8.83 24.67
CA GLY A 153 -17.75 7.93 24.84
C GLY A 153 -17.12 7.45 23.55
N SER A 154 -16.27 6.43 23.67
CA SER A 154 -15.62 5.80 22.52
C SER A 154 -15.68 4.27 22.61
N LEU A 155 -15.62 3.63 21.45
CA LEU A 155 -15.43 2.19 21.32
C LEU A 155 -14.20 1.90 20.44
N PHE A 156 -13.45 0.87 20.81
CA PHE A 156 -12.19 0.52 20.17
C PHE A 156 -12.29 -0.80 19.38
N GLY A 157 -12.34 -0.71 18.05
CA GLY A 157 -12.54 -1.84 17.13
C GLY A 157 -11.29 -2.63 16.77
N GLY A 158 -10.22 -2.58 17.59
CA GLY A 158 -8.88 -3.03 17.20
C GLY A 158 -8.29 -2.19 16.06
N ASN A 159 -7.10 -2.54 15.55
CA ASN A 159 -6.45 -1.89 14.39
C ASN A 159 -6.42 -0.34 14.40
N ARG A 160 -6.43 0.30 15.59
CA ARG A 160 -6.56 1.78 15.76
C ARG A 160 -7.88 2.39 15.26
N MET A 161 -8.94 1.60 15.03
CA MET A 161 -10.27 2.13 14.73
C MET A 161 -10.97 2.54 16.03
N ILE A 162 -11.11 3.85 16.24
CA ILE A 162 -11.86 4.44 17.35
C ILE A 162 -13.13 5.09 16.76
N LEU A 163 -14.30 4.75 17.29
CA LEU A 163 -15.58 5.33 16.88
C LEU A 163 -16.29 6.03 18.06
N PRO A 164 -17.06 7.10 17.80
CA PRO A 164 -17.84 7.77 18.83
C PRO A 164 -18.99 6.87 19.29
N LEU A 165 -19.07 6.65 20.60
CA LEU A 165 -20.14 5.93 21.27
C LEU A 165 -21.09 6.94 21.94
N ARG A 166 -22.39 6.71 21.79
CA ARG A 166 -23.46 7.33 22.58
C ARG A 166 -24.27 6.23 23.24
N MET A 167 -24.55 6.34 24.53
CA MET A 167 -25.53 5.48 25.18
C MET A 167 -26.76 6.30 25.55
N VAL A 168 -27.88 6.03 24.88
CA VAL A 168 -29.14 6.77 25.04
C VAL A 168 -30.03 6.05 26.05
N ALA A 169 -30.49 6.78 27.07
CA ALA A 169 -31.41 6.28 28.07
C ALA A 169 -32.74 5.81 27.43
N THR A 170 -33.21 4.60 27.76
CA THR A 170 -34.47 4.08 27.21
C THR A 170 -35.33 3.33 28.22
N GLN A 171 -36.62 3.24 27.93
CA GLN A 171 -37.57 2.31 28.57
C GLN A 171 -37.92 1.12 27.66
N GLU A 172 -37.40 1.11 26.43
CA GLU A 172 -37.60 0.00 25.50
C GLU A 172 -36.89 -1.26 26.01
N THR A 173 -37.51 -2.42 25.72
CA THR A 173 -37.00 -3.74 26.11
C THR A 173 -36.42 -4.53 24.93
N SER A 174 -36.45 -3.94 23.74
CA SER A 174 -35.86 -4.47 22.51
C SER A 174 -35.38 -3.33 21.60
N LEU A 175 -34.45 -3.62 20.70
CA LEU A 175 -34.09 -2.75 19.59
C LEU A 175 -35.20 -2.76 18.52
N SER A 176 -35.22 -1.77 17.62
CA SER A 176 -36.15 -1.81 16.49
C SER A 176 -35.81 -2.97 15.54
N THR A 177 -36.84 -3.66 15.04
CA THR A 177 -36.69 -4.68 14.00
C THR A 177 -36.56 -4.10 12.59
N LYS A 178 -36.77 -2.78 12.43
CA LYS A 178 -36.68 -2.09 11.15
C LYS A 178 -35.27 -1.58 10.90
N GLN A 179 -34.76 -1.77 9.68
CA GLN A 179 -33.40 -1.35 9.35
C GLN A 179 -33.27 0.17 9.31
N GLU A 180 -34.26 0.87 8.77
CA GLU A 180 -34.32 2.32 8.65
C GLU A 180 -34.45 3.07 9.98
N GLU A 181 -34.92 2.40 11.04
CA GLU A 181 -34.96 2.97 12.39
C GLU A 181 -33.64 2.76 13.14
N ARG A 182 -32.96 1.64 12.87
CA ARG A 182 -31.64 1.32 13.43
C ARG A 182 -30.49 2.02 12.73
N HIS A 183 -30.53 2.14 11.40
CA HIS A 183 -29.54 2.79 10.54
C HIS A 183 -30.17 4.08 10.02
N ARG A 184 -30.03 5.15 10.79
CA ARG A 184 -30.63 6.46 10.50
C ARG A 184 -29.57 7.48 10.16
N GLU A 185 -29.93 8.45 9.34
CA GLU A 185 -29.13 9.66 9.11
C GLU A 185 -28.81 10.31 10.46
N THR A 186 -27.53 10.60 10.73
CA THR A 186 -27.12 11.26 11.98
C THR A 186 -27.84 12.62 12.11
N PRO A 187 -28.30 13.03 13.31
CA PRO A 187 -28.93 14.33 13.50
C PRO A 187 -28.11 15.50 12.95
N ASP A 188 -28.80 16.58 12.58
CA ASP A 188 -28.22 17.82 12.05
C ASP A 188 -27.46 17.69 10.71
N THR A 189 -27.55 16.54 10.02
CA THR A 189 -26.94 16.33 8.69
C THR A 189 -27.19 17.47 7.69
N PRO A 190 -28.42 18.03 7.53
CA PRO A 190 -28.65 19.14 6.61
C PRO A 190 -27.89 20.42 6.99
N GLU A 191 -27.65 20.67 8.29
CA GLU A 191 -26.86 21.82 8.74
C GLU A 191 -25.35 21.57 8.54
N TYR A 192 -24.87 20.35 8.83
CA TYR A 192 -23.49 19.96 8.55
C TYR A 192 -23.15 20.03 7.06
N LEU A 193 -24.00 19.47 6.18
CA LEU A 193 -23.80 19.51 4.74
C LEU A 193 -23.82 20.96 4.21
N LYS A 194 -24.71 21.80 4.73
CA LYS A 194 -24.73 23.24 4.41
C LYS A 194 -23.44 23.95 4.86
N ALA A 195 -22.89 23.61 6.02
CA ALA A 195 -21.61 24.16 6.47
C ALA A 195 -20.45 23.72 5.56
N LEU A 196 -20.41 22.43 5.20
CA LEU A 196 -19.43 21.84 4.29
C LEU A 196 -19.47 22.46 2.87
N GLN A 197 -20.65 22.85 2.40
CA GLN A 197 -20.88 23.45 1.08
C GLN A 197 -20.78 25.00 1.07
N SER A 198 -20.46 25.63 2.20
CA SER A 198 -20.37 27.11 2.29
C SER A 198 -19.11 27.68 1.63
N ASP A 199 -19.10 28.99 1.34
CA ASP A 199 -17.95 29.72 0.77
C ASP A 199 -16.71 29.74 1.70
N SER A 200 -16.86 29.34 2.97
CA SER A 200 -15.80 29.31 3.97
C SER A 200 -16.04 28.12 4.92
N PRO A 201 -15.91 26.88 4.40
CA PRO A 201 -16.35 25.69 5.10
C PRO A 201 -15.64 25.51 6.44
N GLN A 202 -14.37 25.90 6.55
CA GLN A 202 -13.62 25.83 7.80
C GLN A 202 -14.24 26.67 8.94
N ASN A 203 -14.88 27.80 8.63
CA ASN A 203 -15.51 28.66 9.62
C ASN A 203 -16.91 28.14 9.98
N ALA A 204 -17.70 27.74 8.97
CA ALA A 204 -19.03 27.20 9.18
C ALA A 204 -19.01 25.84 9.90
N LEU A 205 -17.99 25.01 9.64
CA LEU A 205 -17.75 23.73 10.32
C LEU A 205 -17.29 23.94 11.77
N LEU A 206 -16.50 24.99 12.05
CA LEU A 206 -16.13 25.36 13.41
C LEU A 206 -17.35 25.85 14.20
N GLU A 207 -18.16 26.74 13.63
CA GLU A 207 -19.43 27.21 14.21
C GLU A 207 -20.41 26.04 14.46
N PHE A 208 -20.53 25.11 13.51
CA PHE A 208 -21.30 23.88 13.68
C PHE A 208 -20.79 23.06 14.88
N ALA A 209 -19.48 22.85 14.99
CA ALA A 209 -18.88 22.05 16.04
C ALA A 209 -18.97 22.71 17.44
N GLU A 210 -18.95 24.04 17.50
CA GLU A 210 -19.21 24.82 18.71
C GLU A 210 -20.67 24.78 19.14
N LYS A 211 -21.60 24.79 18.17
CA LYS A 211 -23.04 24.70 18.40
C LYS A 211 -23.49 23.30 18.84
N HIS A 212 -22.88 22.26 18.28
CA HIS A 212 -23.31 20.86 18.43
C HIS A 212 -22.20 19.94 18.97
N PRO A 213 -21.55 20.22 20.11
CA PRO A 213 -20.38 19.46 20.58
C PRO A 213 -20.71 17.98 20.88
N GLU A 214 -21.95 17.67 21.28
CA GLU A 214 -22.48 16.32 21.52
C GLU A 214 -22.86 15.55 20.24
N ASN A 215 -22.71 16.16 19.04
CA ASN A 215 -22.99 15.52 17.75
C ASN A 215 -21.70 14.93 17.13
N PRO A 216 -21.68 13.65 16.70
CA PRO A 216 -20.53 13.02 16.02
C PRO A 216 -20.01 13.78 14.79
N TYR A 217 -20.85 14.56 14.11
CA TYR A 217 -20.41 15.44 13.02
C TYR A 217 -19.38 16.47 13.46
N SER A 218 -19.32 16.84 14.73
CA SER A 218 -18.35 17.82 15.24
C SER A 218 -16.93 17.26 15.20
N LEU A 219 -16.75 15.97 15.50
CA LEU A 219 -15.47 15.27 15.29
C LEU A 219 -15.09 15.22 13.80
N ARG A 220 -16.08 14.98 12.92
CA ARG A 220 -15.88 14.99 11.47
C ARG A 220 -15.56 16.39 10.93
N ALA A 221 -16.19 17.43 11.47
CA ALA A 221 -15.95 18.83 11.14
C ALA A 221 -14.49 19.22 11.42
N PHE A 222 -13.94 18.87 12.59
CA PHE A 222 -12.52 19.07 12.87
C PHE A 222 -11.61 18.25 11.94
N SER A 223 -11.93 16.98 11.67
CA SER A 223 -11.21 16.17 10.68
C SER A 223 -11.16 16.87 9.31
N THR A 224 -12.26 17.48 8.86
CA THR A 224 -12.31 18.26 7.63
C THR A 224 -11.49 19.57 7.73
N ILE A 225 -11.65 20.35 8.80
CA ILE A 225 -10.87 21.60 9.01
C ILE A 225 -9.36 21.33 8.95
N PHE A 226 -8.89 20.31 9.67
CA PHE A 226 -7.47 19.96 9.69
C PHE A 226 -6.99 19.38 8.35
N SER A 227 -7.80 18.58 7.64
CA SER A 227 -7.45 18.12 6.28
C SER A 227 -7.30 19.25 5.24
N LEU A 228 -7.86 20.43 5.52
CA LEU A 228 -7.70 21.62 4.67
C LEU A 228 -6.44 22.43 5.03
N ALA A 229 -5.85 22.26 6.22
CA ALA A 229 -4.72 23.08 6.68
C ALA A 229 -3.46 22.97 5.78
N PRO A 230 -3.10 21.80 5.20
CA PRO A 230 -1.95 21.71 4.29
C PRO A 230 -2.13 22.46 2.96
N VAL A 231 -3.38 22.78 2.58
CA VAL A 231 -3.76 23.38 1.29
C VAL A 231 -4.44 24.76 1.40
N LYS A 232 -4.59 25.27 2.63
CA LYS A 232 -5.13 26.59 2.93
C LYS A 232 -4.18 27.31 3.88
N ASP A 233 -3.91 28.58 3.59
CA ASP A 233 -3.07 29.43 4.43
C ASP A 233 -3.87 29.92 5.64
N PHE A 234 -4.13 29.02 6.59
CA PHE A 234 -4.75 29.37 7.87
C PHE A 234 -3.71 29.98 8.81
N ASP A 235 -4.08 31.07 9.49
CA ASP A 235 -3.21 31.68 10.47
C ASP A 235 -3.05 30.82 11.74
N ARG A 236 -1.94 31.02 12.44
CA ARG A 236 -1.56 30.28 13.65
C ARG A 236 -2.62 30.35 14.76
N ASP A 237 -3.28 31.49 14.94
CA ASP A 237 -4.22 31.68 16.04
C ASP A 237 -5.57 31.01 15.72
N TYR A 238 -6.02 31.02 14.47
CA TYR A 238 -7.12 30.18 13.99
C TYR A 238 -6.82 28.69 14.20
N LEU A 239 -5.67 28.20 13.74
CA LEU A 239 -5.27 26.78 13.89
C LEU A 239 -5.23 26.37 15.36
N LYS A 240 -4.68 27.22 16.23
CA LYS A 240 -4.65 27.00 17.69
C LYS A 240 -6.05 26.99 18.31
N ALA A 241 -6.95 27.89 17.91
CA ALA A 241 -8.32 27.91 18.40
C ALA A 241 -9.11 26.66 17.96
N ALA A 242 -9.02 26.29 16.68
CA ALA A 242 -9.64 25.09 16.13
C ALA A 242 -9.10 23.81 16.80
N ALA A 243 -7.79 23.74 17.07
CA ALA A 243 -7.18 22.60 17.75
C ALA A 243 -7.60 22.51 19.22
N ALA A 244 -7.64 23.63 19.94
CA ALA A 244 -8.16 23.67 21.30
C ALA A 244 -9.63 23.20 21.37
N LYS A 245 -10.48 23.66 20.43
CA LYS A 245 -11.89 23.24 20.35
C LYS A 245 -12.04 21.77 19.94
N CYS A 246 -11.21 21.27 19.03
CA CYS A 246 -11.15 19.85 18.66
C CYS A 246 -10.87 18.95 19.88
N ILE A 247 -9.89 19.34 20.71
CA ILE A 247 -9.53 18.63 21.93
C ILE A 247 -10.65 18.70 22.97
N GLU A 248 -11.26 19.87 23.17
CA GLU A 248 -12.43 20.05 24.04
C GLU A 248 -13.58 19.11 23.64
N VAL A 249 -14.00 19.15 22.37
CA VAL A 249 -15.12 18.34 21.86
C VAL A 249 -14.79 16.84 21.88
N SER A 250 -13.58 16.43 21.51
CA SER A 250 -13.18 15.02 21.54
C SER A 250 -13.07 14.46 22.97
N SER A 251 -12.69 15.28 23.96
CA SER A 251 -12.65 14.85 25.38
C SER A 251 -14.03 14.47 25.95
N LEU A 252 -15.13 14.97 25.36
CA LEU A 252 -16.50 14.56 25.72
C LEU A 252 -16.75 13.08 25.40
N TYR A 253 -16.05 12.54 24.40
CA TYR A 253 -16.12 11.15 23.95
C TYR A 253 -15.05 10.27 24.61
N GLY A 254 -14.44 10.72 25.70
CA GLY A 254 -13.41 9.96 26.42
C GLY A 254 -11.99 10.18 25.90
N ASP A 255 -11.04 9.67 26.69
CA ASP A 255 -9.64 10.06 26.60
C ASP A 255 -8.96 9.44 25.37
N ARG A 256 -9.43 8.27 24.90
CA ARG A 256 -8.95 7.67 23.63
C ARG A 256 -9.35 8.49 22.42
N MET A 257 -10.57 9.03 22.41
CA MET A 257 -11.00 9.92 21.32
C MET A 257 -10.17 11.21 21.33
N MET A 258 -9.90 11.79 22.50
CA MET A 258 -9.03 12.94 22.66
C MET A 258 -7.60 12.67 22.15
N ILE A 259 -6.99 11.55 22.53
CA ILE A 259 -5.64 11.14 22.09
C ILE A 259 -5.60 10.97 20.56
N ASN A 260 -6.60 10.31 19.97
CA ASN A 260 -6.72 10.16 18.52
C ASN A 260 -6.91 11.50 17.79
N SER A 261 -7.71 12.42 18.36
CA SER A 261 -7.87 13.78 17.84
C SER A 261 -6.58 14.60 17.97
N LEU A 262 -5.83 14.48 19.07
CA LEU A 262 -4.51 15.10 19.24
C LEU A 262 -3.53 14.61 18.17
N GLN A 263 -3.44 13.30 17.95
CA GLN A 263 -2.64 12.70 16.88
C GLN A 263 -3.04 13.26 15.51
N SER A 264 -4.33 13.31 15.21
CA SER A 264 -4.83 13.86 13.93
C SER A 264 -4.47 15.34 13.74
N VAL A 265 -4.60 16.15 14.80
CA VAL A 265 -4.18 17.56 14.79
C VAL A 265 -2.68 17.68 14.52
N ILE A 266 -1.83 16.95 15.24
CA ILE A 266 -0.37 16.99 15.08
C ILE A 266 0.03 16.64 13.63
N LEU A 267 -0.48 15.53 13.10
CA LEU A 267 -0.13 15.09 11.75
C LEU A 267 -0.57 16.07 10.66
N ASN A 268 -1.77 16.66 10.76
CA ASN A 268 -2.22 17.66 9.79
C ASN A 268 -1.49 19.01 9.94
N LEU A 269 -1.07 19.39 11.15
CA LEU A 269 -0.25 20.59 11.37
C LEU A 269 1.17 20.40 10.83
N LEU A 270 1.78 19.22 11.00
CA LEU A 270 3.07 18.88 10.39
C LEU A 270 3.03 19.05 8.86
N GLU A 271 1.98 18.58 8.19
CA GLU A 271 1.82 18.72 6.74
C GLU A 271 1.66 20.19 6.26
N THR A 272 1.45 21.15 7.16
CA THR A 272 1.49 22.59 6.81
C THR A 272 2.91 23.11 6.63
N HIS A 273 3.91 22.45 7.24
CA HIS A 273 5.32 22.90 7.38
C HIS A 273 5.45 24.31 8.00
N LYS A 274 4.42 24.74 8.74
CA LYS A 274 4.28 26.06 9.37
C LYS A 274 4.03 25.92 10.86
N HIS A 275 4.49 26.90 11.62
CA HIS A 275 4.28 26.97 13.08
C HIS A 275 4.75 25.70 13.83
N PRO A 276 6.02 25.27 13.67
CA PRO A 276 6.55 24.10 14.39
C PRO A 276 6.43 24.23 15.92
N ASP A 277 6.38 25.46 16.46
CA ASP A 277 6.09 25.75 17.86
C ASP A 277 4.68 25.31 18.31
N LEU A 278 3.70 25.42 17.40
CA LEU A 278 2.32 24.99 17.64
C LEU A 278 2.22 23.46 17.59
N VAL A 279 2.90 22.82 16.63
CA VAL A 279 3.01 21.36 16.57
C VAL A 279 3.65 20.81 17.85
N GLU A 280 4.79 21.37 18.25
CA GLU A 280 5.53 20.99 19.47
C GLU A 280 4.67 21.14 20.73
N THR A 281 3.83 22.17 20.78
CA THR A 281 2.86 22.39 21.87
C THR A 281 1.85 21.24 21.97
N TYR A 282 1.28 20.79 20.85
CA TYR A 282 0.32 19.68 20.86
C TYR A 282 0.99 18.32 21.02
N LEU A 283 2.20 18.12 20.49
CA LEU A 283 3.00 16.91 20.69
C LEU A 283 3.34 16.70 22.17
N LYS A 284 3.81 17.75 22.87
CA LYS A 284 4.02 17.73 24.32
C LYS A 284 2.74 17.47 25.12
N LYS A 285 1.59 17.96 24.64
CA LYS A 285 0.30 17.62 25.25
C LYS A 285 -0.01 16.13 25.05
N LEU A 286 0.06 15.60 23.82
CA LEU A 286 -0.13 14.17 23.55
C LEU A 286 0.77 13.30 24.44
N GLU A 287 2.06 13.64 24.53
CA GLU A 287 3.01 12.98 25.43
C GLU A 287 2.67 13.07 26.93
N THR A 288 1.84 14.03 27.35
CA THR A 288 1.42 14.19 28.76
C THR A 288 0.12 13.42 29.05
N GLU A 289 -0.79 13.29 28.08
CA GLU A 289 -2.07 12.59 28.25
C GLU A 289 -1.96 11.06 28.06
N MET A 290 -0.93 10.57 27.35
CA MET A 290 -0.73 9.13 27.11
C MET A 290 -0.14 8.39 28.32
N THR A 291 -0.57 7.14 28.49
CA THR A 291 0.10 6.15 29.35
C THR A 291 1.47 5.73 28.78
N ASP A 292 2.29 5.06 29.60
CA ASP A 292 3.60 4.56 29.15
C ASP A 292 3.49 3.51 28.03
N GLU A 293 2.46 2.63 28.08
CA GLU A 293 2.18 1.63 27.03
C GLU A 293 1.77 2.28 25.71
N GLU A 294 0.92 3.32 25.76
CA GLU A 294 0.54 4.09 24.57
C GLU A 294 1.74 4.85 23.98
N ARG A 295 2.59 5.43 24.85
CA ARG A 295 3.84 6.09 24.43
C ARG A 295 4.80 5.10 23.75
N GLU A 296 4.96 3.89 24.28
CA GLU A 296 5.78 2.85 23.66
C GLU A 296 5.22 2.44 22.28
N MET A 297 3.90 2.21 22.19
CA MET A 297 3.19 1.91 20.94
C MET A 297 3.25 3.04 19.90
N MET A 298 3.48 4.28 20.34
CA MET A 298 3.56 5.48 19.47
C MET A 298 4.97 6.07 19.32
N SER A 299 5.99 5.47 19.94
CA SER A 299 7.41 5.92 19.92
C SER A 299 7.88 6.43 18.55
N SER A 300 7.82 5.60 17.51
CA SER A 300 8.20 5.96 16.14
C SER A 300 7.42 7.16 15.56
N MET A 301 6.15 7.34 15.91
CA MET A 301 5.37 8.51 15.50
C MET A 301 5.83 9.78 16.21
N LEU A 302 6.15 9.69 17.51
CA LEU A 302 6.68 10.80 18.31
C LEU A 302 8.07 11.22 17.82
N GLU A 303 8.95 10.26 17.54
CA GLU A 303 10.29 10.48 17.00
C GLU A 303 10.24 11.15 15.63
N ASN A 304 9.43 10.61 14.70
CA ASN A 304 9.24 11.21 13.37
C ASN A 304 8.62 12.61 13.44
N SER A 305 7.68 12.84 14.37
CA SER A 305 7.09 14.17 14.59
C SER A 305 8.12 15.17 15.10
N ASN A 306 8.96 14.79 16.07
CA ASN A 306 10.06 15.62 16.57
C ASN A 306 11.11 15.90 15.48
N LYS A 307 11.44 14.90 14.64
CA LYS A 307 12.33 15.07 13.49
C LYS A 307 11.78 16.09 12.50
N ALA A 308 10.51 15.97 12.11
CA ALA A 308 9.85 16.90 11.21
C ALA A 308 9.78 18.34 11.79
N ILE A 309 9.43 18.51 13.07
CA ILE A 309 9.46 19.81 13.77
C ILE A 309 10.84 20.48 13.68
N ASN A 310 11.92 19.70 13.84
CA ASN A 310 13.29 20.23 13.78
C ASN A 310 13.68 20.65 12.37
N ILE A 311 13.24 19.90 11.35
CA ILE A 311 13.43 20.22 9.93
C ILE A 311 12.70 21.52 9.57
N ASP A 312 11.41 21.62 9.91
CA ASP A 312 10.59 22.82 9.67
C ASP A 312 11.23 24.06 10.32
N ARG A 313 11.69 23.92 11.58
CA ARG A 313 12.34 25.02 12.31
C ARG A 313 13.64 25.46 11.64
N ALA A 314 14.45 24.53 11.12
CA ALA A 314 15.71 24.85 10.44
C ALA A 314 15.49 25.52 9.07
N ILE A 315 14.51 25.03 8.29
CA ILE A 315 14.13 25.64 7.00
C ILE A 315 13.62 27.07 7.23
N LEU A 316 12.66 27.27 8.14
CA LEU A 316 12.11 28.60 8.44
C LEU A 316 13.18 29.57 8.97
N ALA A 317 14.13 29.09 9.78
CA ALA A 317 15.24 29.92 10.26
C ALA A 317 16.18 30.36 9.12
N LEU A 318 16.45 29.49 8.14
CA LEU A 318 17.24 29.83 6.95
C LEU A 318 16.50 30.81 6.03
N GLU A 319 15.17 30.66 5.89
CA GLU A 319 14.32 31.59 5.13
C GLU A 319 14.23 32.98 5.76
N GLU A 320 14.13 33.07 7.09
CA GLU A 320 14.16 34.34 7.83
C GLU A 320 15.56 34.97 7.79
N SER A 321 16.62 34.17 7.91
CA SER A 321 18.00 34.65 7.90
C SER A 321 18.99 33.64 7.32
N SER A 322 19.51 33.95 6.14
CA SER A 322 20.68 33.26 5.57
C SER A 322 21.92 33.59 6.40
N THR A 323 22.22 32.70 7.36
CA THR A 323 23.42 32.74 8.19
C THR A 323 24.19 31.43 8.05
N PRO A 324 25.53 31.43 8.23
CA PRO A 324 26.32 30.19 8.22
C PRO A 324 25.88 29.18 9.29
N GLU A 325 25.31 29.65 10.41
CA GLU A 325 24.80 28.79 11.48
C GLU A 325 23.55 28.03 11.05
N ASN A 326 22.56 28.74 10.49
CA ASN A 326 21.33 28.13 9.97
C ASN A 326 21.63 27.16 8.80
N LEU A 327 22.57 27.52 7.93
CA LEU A 327 23.01 26.65 6.83
C LEU A 327 23.68 25.37 7.37
N THR A 328 24.63 25.50 8.31
CA THR A 328 25.31 24.35 8.92
C THR A 328 24.33 23.43 9.65
N GLN A 329 23.32 23.99 10.32
CA GLN A 329 22.27 23.22 10.98
C GLN A 329 21.45 22.41 9.96
N LEU A 330 21.05 23.03 8.85
CA LEU A 330 20.27 22.37 7.81
C LEU A 330 21.09 21.30 7.06
N GLU A 331 22.38 21.55 6.82
CA GLU A 331 23.33 20.55 6.28
C GLU A 331 23.57 19.37 7.23
N SER A 332 23.47 19.55 8.56
CA SER A 332 23.50 18.44 9.52
C SER A 332 22.25 17.58 9.40
N LEU A 333 21.08 18.22 9.34
CA LEU A 333 19.79 17.53 9.17
C LEU A 333 19.68 16.81 7.82
N GLN A 334 20.33 17.32 6.76
CA GLN A 334 20.45 16.65 5.46
C GLN A 334 21.18 15.31 5.60
N LYS A 335 22.27 15.24 6.37
CA LYS A 335 23.02 13.98 6.59
C LYS A 335 22.22 12.96 7.41
N GLU A 336 21.41 13.44 8.35
CA GLU A 336 20.47 12.62 9.13
C GLU A 336 19.20 12.24 8.35
N SER A 337 18.95 12.89 7.20
CA SER A 337 17.71 12.82 6.43
C SER A 337 17.97 12.99 4.91
N PRO A 338 18.83 12.16 4.29
CA PRO A 338 19.34 12.40 2.93
C PRO A 338 18.25 12.45 1.85
N PHE A 339 17.07 11.91 2.14
CA PHE A 339 15.92 11.84 1.24
C PHE A 339 14.75 12.76 1.61
N GLU A 340 14.98 13.72 2.51
CA GLU A 340 14.01 14.78 2.81
C GLU A 340 14.09 15.87 1.74
N GLU A 341 13.13 15.84 0.81
CA GLU A 341 13.13 16.71 -0.37
C GLU A 341 13.05 18.21 -0.02
N ARG A 342 12.48 18.56 1.14
CA ARG A 342 12.35 19.95 1.58
C ARG A 342 13.69 20.54 2.02
N ILE A 343 14.55 19.74 2.66
CA ILE A 343 15.91 20.14 3.05
C ILE A 343 16.74 20.40 1.79
N LEU A 344 16.76 19.45 0.85
CA LEU A 344 17.49 19.58 -0.41
C LEU A 344 17.04 20.82 -1.20
N LEU A 345 15.74 21.07 -1.29
CA LEU A 345 15.21 22.26 -1.97
C LEU A 345 15.63 23.57 -1.29
N ALA A 346 15.60 23.64 0.04
CA ALA A 346 16.02 24.82 0.78
C ALA A 346 17.53 25.09 0.61
N LEU A 347 18.36 24.04 0.67
CA LEU A 347 19.80 24.12 0.40
C LEU A 347 20.10 24.51 -1.06
N ALA A 348 19.38 23.96 -2.04
CA ALA A 348 19.52 24.27 -3.46
C ALA A 348 19.21 25.76 -3.74
N ASN A 349 18.08 26.25 -3.21
CA ASN A 349 17.68 27.64 -3.32
C ASN A 349 18.68 28.60 -2.65
N GLU A 350 19.27 28.20 -1.52
CA GLU A 350 20.26 29.00 -0.83
C GLU A 350 21.60 29.04 -1.59
N ALA A 351 22.05 27.91 -2.14
CA ALA A 351 23.22 27.85 -3.01
C ALA A 351 23.06 28.76 -4.25
N VAL A 352 21.86 28.82 -4.85
CA VAL A 352 21.54 29.78 -5.93
C VAL A 352 21.65 31.23 -5.46
N LYS A 353 21.12 31.59 -4.27
CA LYS A 353 21.23 32.95 -3.71
C LYS A 353 22.69 33.35 -3.45
N GLN A 354 23.55 32.40 -3.10
CA GLN A 354 24.97 32.62 -2.82
C GLN A 354 25.89 32.50 -4.06
N ASP A 355 25.32 32.31 -5.26
CA ASP A 355 26.04 32.05 -6.53
C ASP A 355 26.97 30.81 -6.46
N GLN A 356 26.66 29.86 -5.58
CA GLN A 356 27.34 28.57 -5.41
C GLN A 356 26.84 27.55 -6.44
N GLN A 357 27.11 27.84 -7.72
CA GLN A 357 26.55 27.08 -8.84
C GLN A 357 26.80 25.56 -8.77
N ASP A 358 27.96 25.13 -8.28
CA ASP A 358 28.28 23.70 -8.14
C ASP A 358 27.40 22.98 -7.10
N GLN A 359 27.15 23.61 -5.95
CA GLN A 359 26.28 23.07 -4.90
C GLN A 359 24.81 23.11 -5.32
N ALA A 360 24.40 24.17 -6.04
CA ALA A 360 23.05 24.25 -6.60
C ALA A 360 22.80 23.13 -7.63
N ILE A 361 23.77 22.86 -8.51
CA ILE A 361 23.71 21.72 -9.47
C ILE A 361 23.63 20.39 -8.73
N GLN A 362 24.40 20.20 -7.65
CA GLN A 362 24.32 18.99 -6.84
C GLN A 362 22.92 18.79 -6.25
N TYR A 363 22.40 19.75 -5.47
CA TYR A 363 21.13 19.57 -4.77
C TYR A 363 19.92 19.49 -5.72
N PHE A 364 19.90 20.29 -6.80
CA PHE A 364 18.85 20.14 -7.83
C PHE A 364 19.01 18.84 -8.64
N GLY A 365 20.23 18.38 -8.87
CA GLY A 365 20.52 17.09 -9.48
C GLY A 365 20.01 15.93 -8.63
N GLU A 366 20.28 15.93 -7.32
CA GLU A 366 19.76 14.94 -6.36
C GLU A 366 18.22 14.90 -6.38
N LEU A 367 17.56 16.06 -6.30
CA LEU A 367 16.09 16.16 -6.38
C LEU A 367 15.51 15.65 -7.71
N ALA A 368 16.18 15.92 -8.83
CA ALA A 368 15.76 15.55 -10.17
C ALA A 368 16.07 14.09 -10.55
N THR A 369 16.86 13.39 -9.73
CA THR A 369 17.43 12.07 -10.07
C THR A 369 17.04 10.98 -9.08
N ILE A 370 17.07 11.28 -7.78
CA ILE A 370 16.70 10.29 -6.76
C ILE A 370 15.19 10.05 -6.85
N PRO A 371 14.73 8.80 -6.99
CA PRO A 371 13.32 8.47 -7.16
C PRO A 371 12.37 9.16 -6.18
N PHE A 372 11.28 9.68 -6.74
CA PHE A 372 10.16 10.35 -6.06
C PHE A 372 10.45 11.68 -5.35
N LEU A 373 11.70 12.17 -5.27
CA LEU A 373 11.97 13.44 -4.56
C LEU A 373 11.32 14.64 -5.26
N GLU A 374 11.51 14.78 -6.58
CA GLU A 374 10.77 15.76 -7.39
C GLU A 374 9.25 15.52 -7.36
N GLU A 375 8.77 14.27 -7.47
CA GLU A 375 7.33 13.97 -7.48
C GLU A 375 6.64 14.43 -6.18
N LYS A 376 7.28 14.21 -5.02
CA LYS A 376 6.78 14.70 -3.72
C LYS A 376 6.64 16.22 -3.71
N LEU A 377 7.64 16.96 -4.20
CA LEU A 377 7.61 18.42 -4.31
C LEU A 377 6.48 18.88 -5.25
N LEU A 378 6.42 18.34 -6.46
CA LEU A 378 5.40 18.69 -7.46
C LEU A 378 3.97 18.39 -6.95
N ARG A 379 3.78 17.25 -6.29
CA ARG A 379 2.50 16.91 -5.66
C ARG A 379 2.13 17.89 -4.55
N ARG A 380 3.07 18.25 -3.67
CA ARG A 380 2.87 19.24 -2.60
C ARG A 380 2.49 20.61 -3.17
N TRP A 381 3.26 21.14 -4.13
CA TRP A 381 2.97 22.42 -4.77
C TRP A 381 1.62 22.43 -5.50
N LYS A 382 1.27 21.35 -6.21
CA LYS A 382 -0.04 21.20 -6.86
C LYS A 382 -1.20 21.22 -5.85
N MET A 383 -1.05 20.57 -4.70
CA MET A 383 -2.05 20.62 -3.62
C MET A 383 -2.16 22.03 -3.01
N GLN A 384 -1.04 22.73 -2.88
CA GLN A 384 -0.95 24.09 -2.34
C GLN A 384 -1.28 25.20 -3.36
N GLN A 385 -1.50 24.85 -4.63
CA GLN A 385 -1.71 25.78 -5.75
C GLN A 385 -0.53 26.76 -5.95
N ILE A 386 0.69 26.28 -5.69
CA ILE A 386 1.95 27.02 -5.90
C ILE A 386 2.51 26.66 -7.26
N GLU A 387 2.84 27.66 -8.07
CA GLU A 387 3.60 27.49 -9.31
C GLU A 387 5.10 27.68 -9.03
N ASN A 388 5.86 26.60 -9.13
CA ASN A 388 7.32 26.58 -9.06
C ASN A 388 7.87 25.78 -10.25
N PRO A 389 9.07 26.10 -10.78
CA PRO A 389 9.73 25.25 -11.76
C PRO A 389 10.05 23.88 -11.14
N PRO A 390 9.89 22.76 -11.87
CA PRO A 390 10.39 21.46 -11.43
C PRO A 390 11.91 21.52 -11.17
N PRO A 391 12.43 20.93 -10.07
CA PRO A 391 13.86 20.74 -9.85
C PRO A 391 14.66 20.29 -11.08
N SER A 392 14.11 19.40 -11.90
CA SER A 392 14.71 18.87 -13.13
C SER A 392 14.86 19.92 -14.24
N VAL A 393 14.01 20.94 -14.28
CA VAL A 393 14.15 22.10 -15.19
C VAL A 393 15.28 23.00 -14.70
N THR A 394 15.27 23.38 -13.42
CA THR A 394 16.31 24.25 -12.84
C THR A 394 17.69 23.58 -12.86
N PHE A 395 17.76 22.25 -12.64
CA PHE A 395 18.97 21.46 -12.79
C PHE A 395 19.56 21.58 -14.22
N LYS A 396 18.73 21.39 -15.26
CA LYS A 396 19.13 21.54 -16.67
C LYS A 396 19.61 22.95 -17.00
N GLU A 397 18.88 23.98 -16.57
CA GLU A 397 19.28 25.38 -16.76
C GLU A 397 20.63 25.71 -16.09
N LEU A 398 20.86 25.24 -14.87
CA LEU A 398 22.12 25.43 -14.14
C LEU A 398 23.28 24.64 -14.79
N TRP A 399 23.00 23.44 -15.32
CA TRP A 399 23.95 22.62 -16.06
C TRP A 399 24.38 23.30 -17.36
N GLU A 400 23.44 23.72 -18.21
CA GLU A 400 23.73 24.47 -19.44
C GLU A 400 24.51 25.77 -19.14
N LYS A 401 24.12 26.51 -18.10
CA LYS A 401 24.83 27.73 -17.66
C LYS A 401 26.29 27.43 -17.28
N LYS A 402 26.61 26.23 -16.77
CA LYS A 402 27.96 25.83 -16.35
C LYS A 402 28.78 25.28 -17.52
N ASN A 403 28.20 24.36 -18.28
CA ASN A 403 28.92 23.52 -19.25
C ASN A 403 28.80 24.04 -20.70
N GLY A 404 27.79 24.86 -21.00
CA GLY A 404 27.50 25.44 -22.31
C GLY A 404 26.44 24.67 -23.12
N ASP A 405 26.16 23.41 -22.75
CA ASP A 405 25.13 22.53 -23.29
C ASP A 405 24.75 21.46 -22.25
N LEU A 406 23.89 20.51 -22.62
CA LEU A 406 23.43 19.39 -21.78
C LEU A 406 24.34 18.14 -21.83
N VAL A 407 25.48 18.17 -22.52
CA VAL A 407 26.35 16.98 -22.63
C VAL A 407 26.91 16.65 -21.24
N GLY A 408 26.93 15.35 -20.90
CA GLY A 408 27.38 14.86 -19.60
C GLY A 408 26.31 14.85 -18.49
N ILE A 409 25.09 15.34 -18.76
CA ILE A 409 24.06 15.43 -17.72
C ILE A 409 23.54 14.05 -17.30
N ASP A 410 23.32 13.15 -18.26
CA ASP A 410 22.85 11.80 -17.99
C ASP A 410 23.89 11.00 -17.20
N GLU A 411 25.16 11.08 -17.59
CA GLU A 411 26.26 10.44 -16.86
C GLU A 411 26.41 10.96 -15.43
N TYR A 412 26.09 12.24 -15.18
CA TYR A 412 26.06 12.81 -13.83
C TYR A 412 24.86 12.34 -13.01
N GLN A 413 23.69 12.14 -13.63
CA GLN A 413 22.54 11.52 -12.98
C GLN A 413 22.83 10.04 -12.62
N ASP A 414 23.49 9.31 -13.51
CA ASP A 414 23.92 7.93 -13.26
C ASP A 414 24.97 7.87 -12.12
N GLU A 415 25.89 8.85 -12.06
CA GLU A 415 26.82 9.01 -10.94
C GLU A 415 26.09 9.29 -9.60
N ILE A 416 25.02 10.09 -9.58
CA ILE A 416 24.20 10.32 -8.38
C ILE A 416 23.58 9.02 -7.86
N LEU A 417 22.93 8.23 -8.73
CA LEU A 417 22.33 6.95 -8.31
C LEU A 417 23.37 5.91 -7.89
N LYS A 418 24.53 5.89 -8.56
CA LYS A 418 25.64 5.03 -8.15
C LYS A 418 26.20 5.44 -6.78
N ASN A 419 26.36 6.74 -6.55
CA ASN A 419 26.85 7.26 -5.27
C ASN A 419 25.87 6.93 -4.14
N LEU A 420 24.56 7.05 -4.37
CA LEU A 420 23.51 6.61 -3.46
C LEU A 420 23.71 5.14 -3.00
N VAL A 421 23.91 4.21 -3.94
CA VAL A 421 24.16 2.79 -3.64
C VAL A 421 25.49 2.55 -2.92
N THR A 422 26.54 3.36 -3.19
CA THR A 422 27.85 3.17 -2.53
C THR A 422 28.00 3.85 -1.16
N VAL A 423 27.26 4.93 -0.89
CA VAL A 423 27.27 5.61 0.42
C VAL A 423 26.65 4.72 1.50
N HIS A 424 25.65 3.93 1.13
CA HIS A 424 25.13 2.82 1.93
C HIS A 424 25.98 1.55 1.74
N SER A 425 27.30 1.67 2.01
CA SER A 425 28.23 0.54 1.94
C SER A 425 27.82 -0.54 2.95
N ILE A 426 27.14 -1.57 2.48
CA ILE A 426 26.96 -2.83 3.20
C ILE A 426 28.36 -3.37 3.52
N GLU A 427 28.64 -3.62 4.80
CA GLU A 427 29.85 -4.29 5.27
C GLU A 427 29.48 -5.74 5.65
N PRO A 428 29.68 -6.73 4.75
CA PRO A 428 29.30 -8.11 5.04
C PRO A 428 30.20 -8.71 6.12
N ALA A 429 29.65 -9.63 6.91
CA ALA A 429 30.43 -10.36 7.91
C ALA A 429 31.56 -11.18 7.26
N GLU A 430 32.65 -11.40 8.01
CA GLU A 430 33.76 -12.25 7.55
C GLU A 430 33.27 -13.68 7.24
N LYS A 431 33.65 -14.20 6.07
CA LYS A 431 33.29 -15.55 5.63
C LYS A 431 33.87 -16.59 6.60
N THR A 432 33.04 -17.48 7.13
CA THR A 432 33.53 -18.65 7.88
C THR A 432 34.06 -19.73 6.92
N GLU A 433 35.06 -20.51 7.33
CA GLU A 433 35.47 -21.71 6.57
C GLU A 433 34.35 -22.76 6.60
N VAL A 434 34.02 -23.32 5.43
CA VAL A 434 32.99 -24.35 5.27
C VAL A 434 33.60 -25.67 4.82
N GLU A 435 33.08 -26.79 5.32
CA GLU A 435 33.52 -28.12 4.89
C GLU A 435 32.91 -28.47 3.52
N GLY A 436 33.76 -28.65 2.50
CA GLY A 436 33.34 -29.01 1.15
C GLY A 436 33.25 -27.82 0.19
N ILE A 437 32.19 -27.76 -0.63
CA ILE A 437 31.93 -26.65 -1.55
C ILE A 437 31.01 -25.66 -0.85
N ARG A 438 31.26 -24.35 -0.95
CA ARG A 438 30.30 -23.33 -0.45
C ARG A 438 29.00 -23.41 -1.26
N ARG A 439 27.86 -23.33 -0.58
CA ARG A 439 26.56 -23.12 -1.22
C ARG A 439 26.45 -21.64 -1.54
N LYS A 440 26.39 -21.29 -2.82
CA LYS A 440 26.09 -19.92 -3.25
C LYS A 440 24.63 -19.61 -2.95
N VAL A 441 24.35 -18.35 -2.62
CA VAL A 441 23.01 -17.80 -2.41
C VAL A 441 22.49 -17.28 -3.76
N LEU A 442 21.43 -17.88 -4.29
CA LEU A 442 20.67 -17.26 -5.37
C LEU A 442 19.63 -16.30 -4.79
N CYS A 443 19.67 -15.05 -5.21
CA CYS A 443 18.57 -14.10 -5.06
C CYS A 443 17.79 -14.01 -6.38
N GLU A 444 16.53 -14.45 -6.37
CA GLU A 444 15.59 -14.20 -7.48
C GLU A 444 14.68 -13.03 -7.08
N PHE A 445 14.75 -11.93 -7.83
CA PHE A 445 13.96 -10.73 -7.61
C PHE A 445 13.00 -10.50 -8.78
N PHE A 446 11.74 -10.25 -8.47
CA PHE A 446 10.68 -10.02 -9.44
C PHE A 446 10.18 -8.59 -9.29
N THR A 447 10.38 -7.79 -10.34
CA THR A 447 10.22 -6.34 -10.36
C THR A 447 9.40 -5.91 -11.58
N SER A 448 9.20 -4.60 -11.72
CA SER A 448 8.62 -4.00 -12.92
C SER A 448 9.13 -2.55 -13.03
N ALA A 449 9.52 -2.09 -14.21
CA ALA A 449 10.04 -0.74 -14.43
C ALA A 449 9.10 0.40 -13.96
N PRO A 450 7.76 0.33 -14.11
CA PRO A 450 6.83 1.28 -13.50
C PRO A 450 6.48 1.01 -12.02
N CYS A 451 6.97 -0.06 -11.40
CA CYS A 451 6.66 -0.39 -10.01
C CYS A 451 7.38 0.58 -9.05
N GLN A 452 6.67 1.62 -8.61
CA GLN A 452 7.17 2.57 -7.62
C GLN A 452 7.72 1.91 -6.34
N PRO A 453 7.03 0.96 -5.67
CA PRO A 453 7.55 0.34 -4.46
C PRO A 453 8.72 -0.63 -4.71
N CYS A 454 9.04 -0.98 -5.96
CA CYS A 454 10.16 -1.88 -6.28
C CYS A 454 11.53 -1.17 -6.24
N VAL A 455 11.56 0.17 -6.28
CA VAL A 455 12.80 0.97 -6.31
C VAL A 455 13.76 0.64 -5.17
N VAL A 456 13.26 0.56 -3.94
CA VAL A 456 14.11 0.28 -2.76
C VAL A 456 14.74 -1.12 -2.82
N PRO A 457 13.97 -2.20 -3.06
CA PRO A 457 14.54 -3.51 -3.38
C PRO A 457 15.59 -3.48 -4.50
N ASP A 458 15.35 -2.82 -5.63
CA ASP A 458 16.31 -2.70 -6.74
C ASP A 458 17.65 -2.10 -6.27
N LEU A 459 17.60 -0.95 -5.57
CA LEU A 459 18.80 -0.26 -5.07
C LEU A 459 19.54 -1.08 -4.00
N ALA A 460 18.83 -1.65 -3.02
CA ALA A 460 19.41 -2.43 -1.94
C ALA A 460 20.02 -3.75 -2.41
N LEU A 461 19.38 -4.43 -3.37
CA LEU A 461 19.94 -5.63 -3.99
C LEU A 461 21.17 -5.31 -4.85
N THR A 462 21.18 -4.14 -5.52
CA THR A 462 22.36 -3.64 -6.22
C THR A 462 23.49 -3.30 -5.23
N ALA A 463 23.18 -2.75 -4.04
CA ALA A 463 24.17 -2.55 -2.98
C ALA A 463 24.76 -3.90 -2.51
N ALA A 464 23.91 -4.91 -2.31
CA ALA A 464 24.34 -6.24 -1.90
C ALA A 464 25.18 -6.98 -2.96
N ASP A 465 24.82 -6.91 -4.25
CA ASP A 465 25.59 -7.51 -5.35
C ASP A 465 26.95 -6.81 -5.54
N ASN A 466 27.05 -5.51 -5.25
CA ASN A 466 28.34 -4.79 -5.22
C ASN A 466 29.21 -5.12 -3.99
N ALA A 467 28.60 -5.50 -2.86
CA ALA A 467 29.29 -5.76 -1.59
C ALA A 467 29.71 -7.23 -1.41
N LEU A 468 29.03 -8.17 -2.08
CA LEU A 468 29.23 -9.61 -1.96
C LEU A 468 29.98 -10.18 -3.17
N ASP A 469 30.80 -11.20 -2.95
CA ASP A 469 31.54 -11.85 -4.04
C ASP A 469 30.65 -12.81 -4.85
N ASP A 470 30.96 -12.96 -6.15
CA ASP A 470 30.42 -13.95 -7.09
C ASP A 470 30.53 -15.43 -6.63
N ASP A 471 31.37 -15.71 -5.62
CA ASP A 471 31.50 -17.03 -5.00
C ASP A 471 30.55 -17.26 -3.80
N GLU A 472 29.72 -16.26 -3.48
CA GLU A 472 28.76 -16.27 -2.37
C GLU A 472 27.35 -15.91 -2.80
N PHE A 473 27.19 -14.90 -3.65
CA PHE A 473 25.90 -14.30 -4.00
C PHE A 473 25.76 -14.19 -5.51
N ILE A 474 24.57 -14.52 -6.01
CA ILE A 474 24.20 -14.36 -7.43
C ILE A 474 22.78 -13.80 -7.46
N MET A 475 22.61 -12.62 -8.06
CA MET A 475 21.30 -12.04 -8.35
C MET A 475 20.77 -12.45 -9.73
N LEU A 476 19.45 -12.57 -9.84
CA LEU A 476 18.69 -12.62 -11.10
C LEU A 476 17.45 -11.72 -10.98
N ILE A 477 17.32 -10.74 -11.88
CA ILE A 477 16.17 -9.82 -11.94
C ILE A 477 15.20 -10.25 -13.04
N TYR A 478 13.95 -10.47 -12.66
CA TYR A 478 12.86 -10.93 -13.51
C TYR A 478 11.80 -9.83 -13.65
N HIS A 479 11.82 -9.11 -14.77
CA HIS A 479 10.80 -8.11 -15.08
C HIS A 479 9.46 -8.73 -15.46
N ASN A 480 8.37 -8.09 -15.01
CA ASN A 480 7.00 -8.44 -15.32
C ASN A 480 6.13 -7.18 -15.50
N HIS A 481 4.87 -7.36 -15.88
CA HIS A 481 3.93 -6.24 -16.07
C HIS A 481 3.09 -5.89 -14.83
N ALA A 482 3.45 -6.36 -13.63
CA ALA A 482 2.62 -6.19 -12.44
C ALA A 482 2.56 -4.73 -11.94
N GLY A 483 3.58 -3.91 -12.25
CA GLY A 483 3.57 -2.46 -12.00
C GLY A 483 2.92 -1.64 -13.14
N GLY A 484 2.63 -2.26 -14.28
CA GLY A 484 2.23 -1.60 -15.53
C GLY A 484 3.02 -2.12 -16.74
N PRO A 485 2.89 -1.49 -17.92
CA PRO A 485 3.72 -1.77 -19.09
C PRO A 485 5.22 -1.71 -18.75
N ASP A 486 5.99 -2.73 -19.16
CA ASP A 486 7.43 -2.85 -18.89
C ASP A 486 8.12 -3.45 -20.13
N PRO A 487 9.09 -2.76 -20.76
CA PRO A 487 9.73 -3.24 -21.99
C PRO A 487 10.87 -4.25 -21.75
N MET A 488 11.18 -4.60 -20.50
CA MET A 488 12.12 -5.68 -20.13
C MET A 488 11.40 -6.98 -19.75
N ALA A 489 10.09 -6.92 -19.50
CA ALA A 489 9.28 -8.10 -19.23
C ALA A 489 9.26 -9.07 -20.43
N ASN A 490 9.15 -10.37 -20.15
CA ASN A 490 9.12 -11.41 -21.16
C ASN A 490 8.34 -12.67 -20.69
N PRO A 491 7.92 -13.57 -21.60
CA PRO A 491 7.12 -14.73 -21.24
C PRO A 491 7.78 -15.67 -20.23
N MET A 492 9.11 -15.78 -20.26
CA MET A 492 9.85 -16.69 -19.37
C MET A 492 9.90 -16.15 -17.94
N SER A 493 10.12 -14.84 -17.77
CA SER A 493 10.02 -14.15 -16.47
C SER A 493 8.62 -14.22 -15.87
N MET A 494 7.58 -14.00 -16.70
CA MET A 494 6.18 -14.17 -16.29
C MET A 494 5.89 -15.59 -15.81
N ALA A 495 6.27 -16.60 -16.60
CA ALA A 495 6.07 -18.01 -16.25
C ALA A 495 6.89 -18.45 -15.02
N ARG A 496 8.09 -17.90 -14.80
CA ARG A 496 8.87 -18.13 -13.59
C ARG A 496 8.19 -17.53 -12.36
N HIS A 497 7.72 -16.28 -12.44
CA HIS A 497 6.95 -15.62 -11.37
C HIS A 497 5.73 -16.45 -10.98
N GLU A 498 4.93 -16.89 -11.95
CA GLU A 498 3.78 -17.77 -11.69
C GLU A 498 4.15 -19.11 -11.06
N SER A 499 5.29 -19.70 -11.42
CA SER A 499 5.74 -20.98 -10.84
C SER A 499 5.96 -20.85 -9.33
N LEU A 500 6.57 -19.76 -8.89
CA LEU A 500 6.82 -19.45 -7.48
C LEU A 500 5.53 -19.08 -6.75
N ALA A 501 4.65 -18.30 -7.38
CA ALA A 501 3.33 -17.96 -6.84
C ALA A 501 2.48 -19.21 -6.54
N ARG A 502 2.54 -20.24 -7.41
CA ARG A 502 1.84 -21.52 -7.19
C ARG A 502 2.43 -22.34 -6.03
N ILE A 503 3.76 -22.39 -5.89
CA ILE A 503 4.43 -23.25 -4.89
C ILE A 503 4.35 -22.66 -3.47
N THR A 504 4.37 -21.34 -3.33
CA THR A 504 4.39 -20.65 -2.03
C THR A 504 3.02 -20.58 -1.32
N GLU A 505 1.93 -20.96 -1.99
CA GLU A 505 0.52 -20.80 -1.59
C GLU A 505 0.07 -19.35 -1.25
N ASP A 506 0.98 -18.36 -1.25
CA ASP A 506 0.67 -16.97 -0.99
C ASP A 506 0.10 -16.29 -2.24
N LYS A 507 -1.23 -16.14 -2.28
CA LYS A 507 -1.96 -15.44 -3.35
C LYS A 507 -1.63 -13.94 -3.47
N ARG A 508 -0.73 -13.40 -2.65
CA ARG A 508 -0.24 -12.00 -2.67
C ARG A 508 1.14 -11.87 -3.30
N VAL A 509 1.58 -12.86 -4.08
CA VAL A 509 2.80 -12.77 -4.91
C VAL A 509 2.55 -11.80 -6.06
N ALA A 510 3.00 -10.57 -5.84
CA ALA A 510 3.05 -9.46 -6.78
C ALA A 510 4.38 -8.71 -6.58
N SER A 511 4.85 -8.00 -7.59
CA SER A 511 6.08 -7.20 -7.51
C SER A 511 5.97 -6.11 -6.42
N PRO A 512 7.02 -5.87 -5.61
CA PRO A 512 8.27 -6.62 -5.56
C PRO A 512 8.13 -7.97 -4.83
N MET A 513 8.68 -9.03 -5.42
CA MET A 513 8.91 -10.32 -4.73
C MET A 513 10.40 -10.66 -4.75
N VAL A 514 10.97 -10.96 -3.57
CA VAL A 514 12.36 -11.41 -3.41
C VAL A 514 12.37 -12.81 -2.82
N THR A 515 13.19 -13.70 -3.37
CA THR A 515 13.44 -15.03 -2.78
C THR A 515 14.94 -15.30 -2.65
N LEU A 516 15.34 -15.91 -1.52
CA LEU A 516 16.70 -16.38 -1.29
C LEU A 516 16.72 -17.91 -1.29
N ASN A 517 17.48 -18.51 -2.20
CA ASN A 517 17.52 -19.96 -2.42
C ASN A 517 16.11 -20.60 -2.54
N GLY A 518 15.15 -19.86 -3.09
CA GLY A 518 13.74 -20.25 -3.22
C GLY A 518 12.85 -20.03 -1.99
N LYS A 519 13.39 -19.57 -0.85
CA LYS A 519 12.58 -19.09 0.28
C LYS A 519 12.06 -17.68 -0.05
N LEU A 520 10.74 -17.50 -0.10
CA LEU A 520 10.12 -16.18 -0.19
C LEU A 520 10.47 -15.35 1.06
N LEU A 521 11.02 -14.15 0.87
CA LEU A 521 11.28 -13.23 1.97
C LEU A 521 10.00 -12.46 2.37
N PRO A 522 9.82 -12.14 3.66
CA PRO A 522 8.70 -11.34 4.13
C PRO A 522 8.85 -9.83 3.84
N LEU A 523 9.95 -9.44 3.19
CA LEU A 523 10.24 -8.08 2.75
C LEU A 523 9.15 -7.56 1.80
N ARG A 524 9.00 -6.24 1.77
CA ARG A 524 8.07 -5.52 0.91
C ARG A 524 8.83 -4.45 0.14
N GLY A 525 8.15 -3.81 -0.79
CA GLY A 525 8.63 -2.54 -1.32
C GLY A 525 8.58 -1.44 -0.28
N GLY A 526 9.24 -0.33 -0.58
CA GLY A 526 9.40 0.80 0.35
C GLY A 526 9.55 2.13 -0.37
N PHE A 527 9.58 3.19 0.42
CA PHE A 527 9.99 4.53 -0.01
C PHE A 527 11.49 4.71 0.26
N ILE A 528 12.16 5.61 -0.46
CA ILE A 528 13.63 5.70 -0.46
C ILE A 528 14.27 5.92 0.93
N ASP A 529 13.54 6.54 1.86
CA ASP A 529 13.91 6.69 3.28
C ASP A 529 13.98 5.37 4.07
N THR A 530 13.40 4.30 3.55
CA THR A 530 13.48 2.93 4.11
C THR A 530 14.64 2.11 3.56
N LEU A 531 15.47 2.65 2.65
CA LEU A 531 16.61 1.93 2.05
C LEU A 531 17.56 1.28 3.08
N PRO A 532 18.06 1.99 4.12
CA PRO A 532 18.97 1.39 5.10
C PRO A 532 18.35 0.24 5.91
N LEU A 533 17.06 0.37 6.26
CA LEU A 533 16.32 -0.68 6.95
C LEU A 533 16.09 -1.89 6.05
N TRP A 534 15.91 -1.68 4.74
CA TRP A 534 15.75 -2.77 3.79
C TRP A 534 17.05 -3.56 3.63
N GLU A 535 18.19 -2.85 3.51
CA GLU A 535 19.53 -3.45 3.46
C GLU A 535 19.84 -4.27 4.71
N GLU A 536 19.57 -3.72 5.90
CA GLU A 536 19.71 -4.43 7.19
C GLU A 536 18.89 -5.74 7.20
N LEU A 537 17.58 -5.65 6.98
CA LEU A 537 16.68 -6.81 7.00
C LEU A 537 16.97 -7.84 5.90
N PHE A 538 17.54 -7.40 4.76
CA PHE A 538 17.97 -8.30 3.71
C PHE A 538 19.26 -9.05 4.09
N MET A 539 20.24 -8.34 4.63
CA MET A 539 21.51 -8.93 5.06
C MET A 539 21.33 -9.88 6.25
N GLU A 540 20.40 -9.61 7.18
CA GLU A 540 20.01 -10.57 8.24
C GLU A 540 19.58 -11.94 7.69
N GLU A 541 18.92 -11.97 6.52
CA GLU A 541 18.47 -13.19 5.85
C GLU A 541 19.56 -13.82 4.95
N VAL A 542 20.48 -13.02 4.39
CA VAL A 542 21.59 -13.50 3.54
C VAL A 542 22.74 -14.10 4.35
N GLU A 543 23.16 -13.45 5.45
CA GLU A 543 24.38 -13.80 6.20
C GLU A 543 24.44 -15.26 6.70
N PRO A 544 23.36 -15.84 7.25
CA PRO A 544 23.35 -17.25 7.62
C PRO A 544 23.53 -18.18 6.42
N LEU A 545 23.02 -17.80 5.24
CA LEU A 545 23.01 -18.63 4.04
C LEU A 545 24.39 -18.67 3.35
N ARG A 546 25.16 -17.57 3.37
CA ARG A 546 26.53 -17.47 2.82
C ARG A 546 27.48 -18.52 3.42
N ASN A 547 27.20 -18.98 4.65
CA ASN A 547 28.04 -19.89 5.42
C ASN A 547 27.59 -21.37 5.34
N HIS A 548 26.65 -21.70 4.47
CA HIS A 548 26.27 -23.09 4.21
C HIS A 548 27.21 -23.79 3.23
N SER A 549 27.45 -25.08 3.46
CA SER A 549 28.09 -25.96 2.47
C SER A 549 27.06 -26.65 1.57
N SER A 550 27.47 -26.99 0.36
CA SER A 550 26.75 -27.91 -0.53
C SER A 550 27.68 -29.04 -0.95
N ARG A 551 27.11 -30.23 -1.14
CA ARG A 551 27.76 -31.35 -1.84
C ARG A 551 27.56 -31.29 -3.35
N VAL A 552 26.66 -30.42 -3.81
CA VAL A 552 26.23 -30.34 -5.20
C VAL A 552 27.16 -29.38 -5.94
N LYS A 553 27.65 -29.83 -7.09
CA LYS A 553 28.45 -29.01 -8.00
C LYS A 553 27.73 -28.90 -9.33
N ILE A 554 27.75 -27.71 -9.91
CA ILE A 554 27.25 -27.44 -11.25
C ILE A 554 28.46 -27.03 -12.09
N ASN A 555 28.70 -27.70 -13.21
CA ASN A 555 29.69 -27.28 -14.20
C ASN A 555 28.93 -26.62 -15.36
N LEU A 556 29.17 -25.33 -15.59
CA LEU A 556 28.55 -24.55 -16.66
C LEU A 556 29.59 -24.11 -17.70
N SER A 557 29.18 -24.00 -18.95
CA SER A 557 29.91 -23.27 -19.98
C SER A 557 28.94 -22.61 -20.96
N ALA A 558 29.31 -21.42 -21.43
CA ALA A 558 28.56 -20.68 -22.44
C ALA A 558 29.53 -20.03 -23.43
N HIS A 559 29.40 -20.36 -24.73
CA HIS A 559 30.23 -19.79 -25.79
C HIS A 559 29.39 -19.37 -26.99
N ALA A 560 29.35 -18.06 -27.25
CA ALA A 560 28.76 -17.46 -28.44
C ALA A 560 29.70 -17.53 -29.65
N LYS A 561 29.21 -18.09 -30.76
CA LYS A 561 29.93 -18.22 -32.04
C LYS A 561 28.97 -18.39 -33.20
N ASN A 562 29.23 -17.75 -34.35
CA ASN A 562 28.43 -17.90 -35.58
C ASN A 562 26.91 -17.65 -35.40
N LYS A 563 26.54 -16.65 -34.58
CA LYS A 563 25.15 -16.36 -34.13
C LYS A 563 24.49 -17.42 -33.24
N GLN A 564 25.20 -18.48 -32.88
CA GLN A 564 24.72 -19.49 -31.95
C GLN A 564 25.39 -19.33 -30.60
N LEU A 565 24.68 -19.70 -29.55
CA LEU A 565 25.18 -19.80 -28.18
C LEU A 565 25.22 -21.27 -27.79
N HIS A 566 26.43 -21.83 -27.70
CA HIS A 566 26.63 -23.17 -27.19
C HIS A 566 26.54 -23.12 -25.66
N VAL A 567 25.55 -23.79 -25.09
CA VAL A 567 25.31 -23.89 -23.65
C VAL A 567 25.50 -25.33 -23.21
N GLN A 568 26.41 -25.55 -22.25
CA GLN A 568 26.55 -26.84 -21.58
C GLN A 568 26.36 -26.69 -20.07
N ALA A 569 25.66 -27.65 -19.47
CA ALA A 569 25.50 -27.76 -18.02
C ALA A 569 25.52 -29.23 -17.60
N THR A 570 26.31 -29.55 -16.58
CA THR A 570 26.34 -30.89 -15.95
C THR A 570 26.41 -30.76 -14.44
N THR A 571 25.99 -31.81 -13.71
CA THR A 571 25.87 -31.75 -12.25
C THR A 571 26.49 -32.96 -11.57
N GLU A 572 27.09 -32.75 -10.40
CA GLU A 572 27.73 -33.78 -9.57
C GLU A 572 27.20 -33.70 -8.12
N GLY A 573 27.34 -34.79 -7.35
CA GLY A 573 27.03 -34.81 -5.91
C GLY A 573 25.54 -34.89 -5.53
N LEU A 574 24.65 -35.09 -6.50
CA LEU A 574 23.22 -35.33 -6.28
C LEU A 574 22.97 -36.76 -5.75
N VAL A 575 21.89 -36.93 -4.98
CA VAL A 575 21.47 -38.24 -4.43
C VAL A 575 20.04 -38.56 -4.89
N PRO A 576 19.82 -39.70 -5.58
CA PRO A 576 18.49 -40.14 -6.02
C PRO A 576 17.50 -40.39 -4.86
N PRO A 577 16.18 -40.32 -5.11
CA PRO A 577 15.52 -40.05 -6.39
C PRO A 577 15.54 -38.56 -6.77
N LEU A 578 15.82 -38.27 -8.05
CA LEU A 578 15.92 -36.90 -8.57
C LEU A 578 14.63 -36.39 -9.24
N THR A 579 13.52 -37.13 -9.12
CA THR A 579 12.26 -36.87 -9.85
C THR A 579 11.62 -35.51 -9.53
N LYS A 580 11.85 -34.99 -8.31
CA LYS A 580 11.39 -33.67 -7.85
C LYS A 580 12.37 -32.54 -8.12
N MET A 581 13.57 -32.85 -8.59
CA MET A 581 14.62 -31.87 -8.85
C MET A 581 14.53 -31.37 -10.30
N ARG A 582 14.86 -30.10 -10.53
CA ARG A 582 15.02 -29.50 -11.85
C ARG A 582 16.32 -28.71 -11.92
N LEU A 583 17.05 -28.84 -13.03
CA LEU A 583 18.09 -27.88 -13.39
C LEU A 583 17.42 -26.75 -14.16
N LYS A 584 17.46 -25.53 -13.63
CA LYS A 584 17.01 -24.33 -14.34
C LYS A 584 18.24 -23.56 -14.81
N LEU A 585 18.15 -23.00 -16.00
CA LEU A 585 19.18 -22.16 -16.61
C LEU A 585 18.54 -20.80 -16.95
N ALA A 586 19.25 -19.72 -16.69
CA ALA A 586 18.87 -18.36 -17.02
C ALA A 586 20.02 -17.67 -17.75
N LEU A 587 19.68 -16.94 -18.82
CA LEU A 587 20.57 -16.06 -19.55
C LEU A 587 20.21 -14.63 -19.14
N ALA A 588 21.05 -14.04 -18.29
CA ALA A 588 20.87 -12.70 -17.75
C ALA A 588 21.79 -11.70 -18.48
N GLU A 589 21.27 -10.51 -18.78
CA GLU A 589 22.08 -9.39 -19.25
C GLU A 589 22.77 -8.75 -18.04
N GLU A 590 24.07 -8.47 -18.13
CA GLU A 590 24.85 -7.93 -17.00
C GLU A 590 24.24 -6.62 -16.50
N HIS A 591 24.00 -5.68 -17.41
CA HIS A 591 23.59 -4.31 -17.15
C HIS A 591 22.70 -3.80 -18.29
N VAL A 592 21.61 -3.12 -17.96
CA VAL A 592 20.66 -2.52 -18.90
C VAL A 592 20.54 -1.03 -18.62
N ASP A 593 21.01 -0.21 -19.56
CA ASP A 593 20.79 1.24 -19.56
C ASP A 593 19.29 1.50 -19.89
N TYR A 594 18.47 1.98 -18.95
CA TYR A 594 17.05 2.29 -19.18
C TYR A 594 16.46 3.25 -18.13
N VAL A 595 16.14 4.48 -18.55
CA VAL A 595 15.43 5.46 -17.71
C VAL A 595 13.95 5.10 -17.63
N SER A 596 13.54 4.61 -16.46
CA SER A 596 12.20 4.10 -16.19
C SER A 596 11.30 5.12 -15.49
N THR A 597 9.99 4.89 -15.54
CA THR A 597 8.99 5.79 -14.94
C THR A 597 8.96 5.76 -13.41
N ASN A 598 9.63 4.79 -12.75
CA ASN A 598 9.84 4.80 -11.30
C ASN A 598 11.10 5.58 -10.86
N GLY A 599 11.89 6.10 -11.81
CA GLY A 599 13.10 6.89 -11.57
C GLY A 599 14.42 6.12 -11.58
N LEU A 600 14.40 4.78 -11.64
CA LEU A 600 15.63 4.01 -11.87
C LEU A 600 16.13 4.22 -13.30
N ARG A 601 17.46 4.25 -13.47
CA ARG A 601 18.14 4.53 -14.74
C ARG A 601 18.94 3.35 -15.30
N SER A 602 19.21 2.34 -14.46
CA SER A 602 19.87 1.11 -14.86
C SER A 602 19.33 -0.09 -14.08
N TYR A 603 19.48 -1.29 -14.66
CA TYR A 603 19.07 -2.56 -14.06
C TYR A 603 20.14 -3.63 -14.28
N GLU A 604 20.51 -4.35 -13.22
CA GLU A 604 21.54 -5.40 -13.26
C GLU A 604 20.92 -6.80 -13.45
N MET A 605 21.67 -7.73 -14.04
CA MET A 605 21.33 -9.18 -14.09
C MET A 605 19.89 -9.49 -14.60
N VAL A 606 19.40 -8.72 -15.57
CA VAL A 606 18.04 -8.83 -16.14
C VAL A 606 17.90 -10.10 -16.97
N VAL A 607 16.99 -11.00 -16.58
CA VAL A 607 16.79 -12.29 -17.26
C VAL A 607 16.08 -12.11 -18.60
N ARG A 608 16.80 -12.38 -19.69
CA ARG A 608 16.32 -12.28 -21.07
C ARG A 608 15.82 -13.60 -21.63
N PHE A 609 16.34 -14.74 -21.17
CA PHE A 609 15.97 -16.05 -21.70
C PHE A 609 16.22 -17.17 -20.68
N MET A 610 15.54 -18.31 -20.79
CA MET A 610 15.75 -19.48 -19.93
C MET A 610 15.98 -20.76 -20.76
N PRO A 611 17.23 -21.19 -21.01
CA PRO A 611 17.52 -22.43 -21.72
C PRO A 611 16.87 -23.66 -21.05
N GLY A 612 16.13 -24.45 -21.83
CA GLY A 612 15.31 -25.55 -21.31
C GLY A 612 13.94 -25.12 -20.73
N GLY A 613 13.64 -23.81 -20.75
CA GLY A 613 12.37 -23.23 -20.31
C GLY A 613 12.24 -23.03 -18.79
N PRO A 614 11.23 -22.27 -18.33
CA PRO A 614 11.05 -21.89 -16.92
C PRO A 614 10.70 -23.08 -16.00
N ALA A 615 10.15 -24.16 -16.56
CA ALA A 615 9.97 -25.43 -15.87
C ALA A 615 11.32 -26.09 -15.50
N GLY A 616 12.38 -25.83 -16.28
CA GLY A 616 13.68 -26.47 -16.13
C GLY A 616 13.75 -27.88 -16.69
N ILE A 617 14.97 -28.40 -16.70
CA ILE A 617 15.35 -29.69 -17.26
C ILE A 617 15.16 -30.78 -16.21
N GLU A 618 14.58 -31.92 -16.60
CA GLU A 618 14.44 -33.09 -15.73
C GLU A 618 15.76 -33.86 -15.57
N ALA A 619 15.92 -34.54 -14.43
CA ALA A 619 17.10 -35.34 -14.17
C ALA A 619 17.08 -36.66 -14.96
N SER A 620 18.24 -37.06 -15.47
CA SER A 620 18.51 -38.47 -15.75
C SER A 620 18.81 -39.23 -14.44
N ASN A 621 18.90 -40.57 -14.50
CA ASN A 621 19.28 -41.38 -13.35
C ASN A 621 20.68 -41.03 -12.77
N GLU A 622 21.55 -40.40 -13.55
CA GLU A 622 22.94 -40.09 -13.19
C GLU A 622 23.15 -38.61 -12.82
N GLY A 623 22.11 -37.76 -12.96
CA GLY A 623 22.19 -36.31 -12.77
C GLY A 623 21.56 -35.53 -13.92
N PHE A 624 21.84 -34.23 -13.99
CA PHE A 624 21.38 -33.37 -15.09
C PHE A 624 22.49 -33.20 -16.13
N THR A 625 22.08 -33.17 -17.40
CA THR A 625 22.93 -32.83 -18.54
C THR A 625 22.13 -31.98 -19.51
N PHE A 626 22.69 -30.85 -19.91
CA PHE A 626 22.21 -30.00 -21.00
C PHE A 626 23.38 -29.68 -21.93
N ASP A 627 23.18 -29.82 -23.22
CA ASP A 627 24.16 -29.51 -24.26
C ASP A 627 23.38 -29.12 -25.53
N GLN A 628 23.26 -27.81 -25.80
CA GLN A 628 22.49 -27.30 -26.94
C GLN A 628 23.14 -26.05 -27.54
N GLU A 629 22.98 -25.91 -28.86
CA GLU A 629 23.23 -24.68 -29.61
C GLU A 629 21.92 -23.89 -29.70
N ILE A 630 21.93 -22.62 -29.28
CA ILE A 630 20.75 -21.76 -29.21
C ILE A 630 20.92 -20.59 -30.17
N ASP A 631 19.90 -20.28 -30.98
CA ASP A 631 19.94 -19.16 -31.92
C ASP A 631 19.80 -17.81 -31.21
N LEU A 632 20.87 -16.99 -31.22
CA LEU A 632 20.85 -15.65 -30.63
C LEU A 632 19.87 -14.73 -31.37
N GLU A 633 19.85 -14.81 -32.71
CA GLU A 633 18.95 -14.00 -33.54
C GLU A 633 17.48 -14.32 -33.21
N GLY A 634 17.17 -15.59 -32.95
CA GLY A 634 15.89 -16.08 -32.47
C GLY A 634 15.47 -15.52 -31.11
N ILE A 635 16.34 -15.57 -30.08
CA ILE A 635 16.04 -15.03 -28.74
C ILE A 635 15.64 -13.55 -28.82
N LYS A 636 16.46 -12.74 -29.51
CA LYS A 636 16.25 -11.29 -29.59
C LYS A 636 15.01 -10.92 -30.40
N ARG A 637 14.61 -11.77 -31.35
CA ARG A 637 13.34 -11.67 -32.08
C ARG A 637 12.14 -12.02 -31.19
N GLU A 638 12.19 -13.14 -30.46
CA GLU A 638 11.11 -13.54 -29.54
C GLU A 638 10.79 -12.45 -28.50
N LEU A 639 11.83 -11.79 -27.98
CA LEU A 639 11.67 -10.65 -27.07
C LEU A 639 11.01 -9.44 -27.73
N LEU A 640 11.42 -9.06 -28.95
CA LEU A 640 10.82 -7.94 -29.67
C LEU A 640 9.35 -8.25 -30.06
N ASP A 641 9.10 -9.43 -30.61
CA ASP A 641 7.77 -9.91 -31.02
C ASP A 641 6.80 -9.92 -29.82
N TYR A 642 7.28 -10.31 -28.63
CA TYR A 642 6.49 -10.25 -27.39
C TYR A 642 6.13 -8.83 -26.98
N ILE A 643 7.11 -7.92 -26.98
CA ILE A 643 6.90 -6.50 -26.61
C ILE A 643 5.92 -5.84 -27.60
N GLU A 644 6.07 -6.08 -28.90
CA GLU A 644 5.16 -5.56 -29.93
C GLU A 644 3.74 -6.14 -29.81
N ALA A 645 3.59 -7.43 -29.51
CA ALA A 645 2.30 -8.04 -29.24
C ALA A 645 1.64 -7.47 -27.97
N PHE A 646 2.43 -7.19 -26.92
CA PHE A 646 1.94 -6.53 -25.71
C PHE A 646 1.47 -5.09 -26.00
N GLU A 647 2.26 -4.31 -26.75
CA GLU A 647 1.90 -2.95 -27.17
C GLU A 647 0.55 -2.92 -27.94
N ASP A 648 0.40 -3.82 -28.91
CA ASP A 648 -0.83 -3.97 -29.70
C ASP A 648 -2.02 -4.36 -28.83
N GLN A 649 -1.84 -5.30 -27.88
CA GLN A 649 -2.90 -5.76 -26.98
C GLN A 649 -3.29 -4.70 -25.92
N ALA A 650 -2.32 -3.97 -25.39
CA ALA A 650 -2.52 -2.96 -24.35
C ALA A 650 -2.92 -1.58 -24.91
N ASN A 651 -2.86 -1.38 -26.23
CA ASN A 651 -2.94 -0.08 -26.89
C ASN A 651 -1.98 0.95 -26.25
N TYR A 652 -0.74 0.51 -26.06
CA TYR A 652 0.36 1.26 -25.46
C TYR A 652 1.58 1.18 -26.39
N ARG A 653 2.48 2.16 -26.36
CA ARG A 653 3.76 2.10 -27.07
C ARG A 653 4.89 2.47 -26.14
N PHE A 654 5.94 1.67 -26.13
CA PHE A 654 7.16 1.98 -25.40
C PHE A 654 8.00 2.95 -26.22
N GLU A 655 8.45 4.03 -25.60
CA GLU A 655 9.42 4.95 -26.21
C GLU A 655 10.78 4.27 -26.45
N GLU A 656 11.08 3.21 -25.71
CA GLU A 656 12.30 2.43 -25.85
C GLU A 656 12.08 0.95 -25.51
N LYS A 657 12.76 0.08 -26.25
CA LYS A 657 12.75 -1.38 -26.05
C LYS A 657 14.20 -1.81 -25.78
N PRO A 658 14.68 -1.76 -24.53
CA PRO A 658 16.09 -1.97 -24.22
C PRO A 658 16.43 -3.45 -24.42
N LEU A 659 16.98 -3.75 -25.61
CA LEU A 659 17.35 -5.09 -26.08
C LEU A 659 18.81 -5.11 -26.57
N GLN A 660 19.68 -4.31 -25.93
CA GLN A 660 21.06 -4.15 -26.34
C GLN A 660 21.83 -5.49 -26.22
N MET A 661 21.62 -6.25 -25.14
CA MET A 661 22.13 -7.60 -24.87
C MET A 661 23.66 -7.72 -25.07
N LYS A 662 24.39 -6.67 -24.65
CA LYS A 662 25.82 -6.45 -24.93
C LYS A 662 26.74 -7.46 -24.22
N LYS A 663 26.38 -7.84 -23.00
CA LYS A 663 27.12 -8.76 -22.13
C LYS A 663 26.10 -9.63 -21.40
N MET A 664 26.32 -10.95 -21.41
CA MET A 664 25.39 -11.91 -20.84
C MET A 664 26.12 -12.88 -19.90
N TYR A 665 25.42 -13.33 -18.87
CA TYR A 665 25.83 -14.41 -17.98
C TYR A 665 24.86 -15.59 -18.11
N LEU A 666 25.40 -16.80 -18.10
CA LEU A 666 24.64 -18.01 -17.87
C LEU A 666 24.66 -18.32 -16.37
N VAL A 667 23.49 -18.30 -15.75
CA VAL A 667 23.28 -18.75 -14.38
C VAL A 667 22.54 -20.09 -14.43
N GLY A 668 23.03 -21.08 -13.68
CA GLY A 668 22.42 -22.40 -13.59
C GLY A 668 22.24 -22.83 -12.15
N PHE A 669 21.05 -23.32 -11.81
CA PHE A 669 20.71 -23.69 -10.44
C PHE A 669 19.83 -24.94 -10.37
N ILE A 670 19.95 -25.69 -9.28
CA ILE A 670 19.17 -26.91 -9.06
C ILE A 670 18.12 -26.66 -7.99
N GLN A 671 16.85 -26.72 -8.39
CA GLN A 671 15.70 -26.49 -7.52
C GLN A 671 14.94 -27.79 -7.23
N ASN A 672 14.45 -27.94 -6.00
CA ASN A 672 13.43 -28.92 -5.63
C ASN A 672 12.04 -28.31 -5.86
N GLU A 673 11.27 -28.82 -6.82
CA GLU A 673 9.94 -28.29 -7.18
C GLU A 673 8.87 -28.56 -6.10
N GLU A 674 9.17 -29.36 -5.07
CA GLU A 674 8.24 -29.65 -3.96
C GLU A 674 8.46 -28.73 -2.75
N THR A 675 9.70 -28.34 -2.46
CA THR A 675 10.04 -27.44 -1.32
C THR A 675 10.44 -26.04 -1.76
N ASN A 676 10.50 -25.79 -3.08
CA ASN A 676 11.12 -24.65 -3.73
C ASN A 676 12.63 -24.45 -3.47
N GLU A 677 13.28 -25.28 -2.63
CA GLU A 677 14.67 -25.08 -2.21
C GLU A 677 15.68 -25.20 -3.38
N ILE A 678 16.62 -24.26 -3.45
CA ILE A 678 17.70 -24.23 -4.44
C ILE A 678 19.01 -24.74 -3.81
N LEU A 679 19.46 -25.94 -4.23
CA LEU A 679 20.53 -26.71 -3.57
C LEU A 679 21.96 -26.21 -3.90
N GLN A 680 22.11 -25.58 -5.07
CA GLN A 680 23.33 -24.90 -5.52
C GLN A 680 22.95 -24.01 -6.72
N VAL A 681 23.71 -22.93 -6.90
CA VAL A 681 23.71 -22.08 -8.09
C VAL A 681 25.16 -21.85 -8.55
N GLU A 682 25.36 -21.64 -9.85
CA GLU A 682 26.64 -21.24 -10.43
C GLU A 682 26.42 -20.18 -11.53
N LYS A 683 27.37 -19.24 -11.71
CA LYS A 683 27.33 -18.14 -12.69
C LYS A 683 28.59 -18.20 -13.55
N VAL A 684 28.44 -18.17 -14.88
CA VAL A 684 29.57 -18.04 -15.82
C VAL A 684 29.29 -16.98 -16.89
N PRO A 685 30.28 -16.16 -17.27
CA PRO A 685 30.11 -15.19 -18.36
C PRO A 685 29.95 -15.93 -19.69
N VAL A 686 29.12 -15.38 -20.59
CA VAL A 686 29.07 -15.85 -21.99
C VAL A 686 30.34 -15.40 -22.71
N THR A 687 31.11 -16.39 -23.18
CA THR A 687 32.39 -16.14 -23.86
C THR A 687 32.23 -16.05 -25.38
N GLY A 688 33.15 -15.36 -26.06
CA GLY A 688 33.09 -15.16 -27.51
C GLY A 688 32.32 -13.90 -27.91
N ALA A 689 31.89 -13.84 -29.17
CA ALA A 689 31.23 -12.66 -29.72
C ALA A 689 29.72 -12.92 -29.84
N LEU A 690 28.94 -12.19 -29.05
CA LEU A 690 27.48 -12.10 -29.21
C LEU A 690 27.19 -11.38 -30.54
N ASN A 691 26.35 -11.99 -31.36
CA ASN A 691 25.96 -11.49 -32.67
C ASN A 691 24.54 -11.96 -32.93
N TYR A 692 23.58 -11.03 -32.89
CA TYR A 692 22.16 -11.29 -33.04
C TYR A 692 21.71 -11.04 -34.49
N GLY A 693 22.65 -10.96 -35.43
CA GLY A 693 22.38 -10.79 -36.85
C GLY A 693 21.64 -9.51 -37.18
N ILE A 694 20.56 -9.62 -37.96
CA ILE A 694 19.76 -8.46 -38.37
C ILE A 694 19.04 -7.81 -37.18
N MET A 695 18.85 -8.53 -36.07
CA MET A 695 18.21 -7.95 -34.87
C MET A 695 19.08 -6.87 -34.22
N ASP A 696 20.41 -6.89 -34.41
CA ASP A 696 21.28 -5.81 -33.94
C ASP A 696 21.13 -4.53 -34.77
N GLU A 697 20.71 -4.63 -36.03
CA GLU A 697 20.37 -3.46 -36.85
C GLU A 697 18.96 -2.94 -36.52
N ILE A 698 18.02 -3.83 -36.20
CA ILE A 698 16.63 -3.48 -35.88
C ILE A 698 16.51 -2.83 -34.50
N THR A 699 17.03 -3.43 -33.43
CA THR A 699 16.82 -2.91 -32.06
C THR A 699 17.76 -1.77 -31.69
N ASN A 700 18.91 -1.66 -32.35
CA ASN A 700 19.91 -0.61 -32.07
C ASN A 700 19.92 0.47 -33.17
N ALA A 701 18.91 0.51 -34.04
CA ALA A 701 18.73 1.62 -34.97
C ALA A 701 18.63 2.93 -34.15
N PRO A 702 19.40 3.98 -34.49
CA PRO A 702 19.27 5.26 -33.81
C PRO A 702 17.84 5.75 -33.99
N LYS A 703 17.19 6.18 -32.88
CA LYS A 703 15.89 6.85 -32.92
C LYS A 703 15.98 7.97 -33.96
N VAL A 704 15.28 7.79 -35.08
CA VAL A 704 15.12 8.86 -36.05
C VAL A 704 14.27 9.89 -35.35
N GLU A 705 14.83 11.07 -35.07
CA GLU A 705 14.05 12.23 -34.66
C GLU A 705 12.96 12.44 -35.70
N GLU A 706 11.73 12.03 -35.38
CA GLU A 706 10.56 12.43 -36.15
C GLU A 706 10.46 13.94 -35.96
N LYS A 707 10.95 14.67 -36.97
CA LYS A 707 10.67 16.10 -37.09
C LYS A 707 9.18 16.28 -36.96
N GLU A 708 8.77 16.99 -35.92
CA GLU A 708 7.42 17.46 -35.74
C GLU A 708 6.93 18.06 -37.07
N THR A 709 6.05 17.34 -37.75
CA THR A 709 5.35 17.90 -38.90
C THR A 709 4.36 18.91 -38.35
N GLU A 710 4.57 20.19 -38.69
CA GLU A 710 3.69 21.29 -38.30
C GLU A 710 2.21 20.86 -38.39
N PRO A 711 1.41 21.03 -37.33
CA PRO A 711 0.00 20.68 -37.38
C PRO A 711 -0.68 21.49 -38.49
N ALA A 712 -1.30 20.78 -39.43
CA ALA A 712 -1.98 21.41 -40.55
C ALA A 712 -3.05 22.39 -40.05
N ALA A 713 -3.07 23.58 -40.66
CA ALA A 713 -3.86 24.70 -40.18
C ALA A 713 -5.36 24.38 -40.07
N SER A 714 -5.96 24.91 -39.00
CA SER A 714 -7.38 24.89 -38.64
C SER A 714 -8.36 25.03 -39.80
N GLU A 715 -9.36 24.13 -39.88
CA GLU A 715 -10.60 24.41 -40.59
C GLU A 715 -11.50 25.40 -39.80
N GLU A 716 -12.32 26.14 -40.54
CA GLU A 716 -12.94 27.41 -40.16
C GLU A 716 -13.99 27.35 -39.02
N GLU A 717 -13.78 28.13 -37.95
CA GLU A 717 -14.89 28.62 -37.11
C GLU A 717 -15.64 29.76 -37.82
N VAL A 718 -16.89 29.51 -38.21
CA VAL A 718 -17.78 30.55 -38.77
C VAL A 718 -18.41 31.37 -37.64
N LYS A 719 -17.97 32.63 -37.51
CA LYS A 719 -18.58 33.62 -36.60
C LYS A 719 -20.02 33.97 -37.00
N PRO A 720 -20.95 34.15 -36.03
CA PRO A 720 -22.28 34.69 -36.31
C PRO A 720 -22.25 36.21 -36.51
N GLU A 721 -22.92 36.71 -37.56
CA GLU A 721 -23.08 38.15 -37.80
C GLU A 721 -24.18 38.78 -36.92
N THR A 722 -23.83 39.84 -36.20
CA THR A 722 -24.78 40.74 -35.52
C THR A 722 -25.28 41.86 -36.44
N LYS A 723 -26.60 42.06 -36.56
CA LYS A 723 -27.28 43.36 -36.81
C LYS A 723 -28.82 43.22 -36.96
N PRO A 724 -29.62 44.27 -36.74
CA PRO A 724 -29.59 45.22 -35.62
C PRO A 724 -30.96 45.40 -34.93
N GLU A 725 -30.93 46.11 -33.81
CA GLU A 725 -32.05 46.57 -32.99
C GLU A 725 -33.03 47.51 -33.73
N ALA A 726 -34.35 47.29 -33.54
CA ALA A 726 -35.42 48.25 -33.83
C ALA A 726 -36.73 47.90 -33.07
N GLU A 727 -36.98 48.59 -31.96
CA GLU A 727 -38.29 48.72 -31.30
C GLU A 727 -39.17 49.80 -32.00
N PRO A 728 -40.45 50.02 -31.63
CA PRO A 728 -41.43 49.10 -31.04
C PRO A 728 -42.84 49.16 -31.70
N ALA A 729 -43.67 48.12 -31.57
CA ALA A 729 -45.13 48.25 -31.71
C ALA A 729 -45.93 47.09 -31.06
N LYS A 730 -46.75 47.43 -30.05
CA LYS A 730 -48.02 46.77 -29.67
C LYS A 730 -49.16 47.77 -29.98
N PRO A 731 -50.45 47.40 -30.07
CA PRO A 731 -51.14 46.33 -29.32
C PRO A 731 -52.20 45.52 -30.12
N GLU A 732 -53.04 44.76 -29.40
CA GLU A 732 -54.38 44.23 -29.79
C GLU A 732 -54.44 43.13 -30.88
N GLU A 733 -55.40 42.19 -30.91
CA GLU A 733 -56.29 41.56 -29.89
C GLU A 733 -56.90 40.27 -30.52
N SER A 734 -57.72 39.52 -29.76
CA SER A 734 -58.79 38.61 -30.26
C SER A 734 -58.45 37.24 -30.93
N GLN A 735 -58.58 36.18 -30.12
CA GLN A 735 -59.47 35.00 -30.31
C GLN A 735 -59.74 34.43 -31.74
N SER A 736 -59.51 33.12 -31.92
CA SER A 736 -60.60 32.11 -32.06
C SER A 736 -60.13 30.67 -32.30
N THR A 737 -60.61 29.75 -31.47
CA THR A 737 -60.86 28.31 -31.77
C THR A 737 -62.24 28.16 -32.45
N PRO A 738 -62.71 26.95 -32.86
CA PRO A 738 -62.05 25.65 -33.09
C PRO A 738 -62.40 25.04 -34.49
N GLU A 739 -61.85 23.86 -34.84
CA GLU A 739 -62.67 22.70 -35.29
C GLU A 739 -61.88 21.39 -35.50
N LYS A 740 -62.62 20.29 -35.36
CA LYS A 740 -62.34 18.84 -35.57
C LYS A 740 -63.69 18.26 -36.06
N PRO A 741 -63.86 17.03 -36.59
CA PRO A 741 -62.94 16.03 -37.14
C PRO A 741 -63.30 15.60 -38.60
N GLU A 742 -62.52 14.70 -39.22
CA GLU A 742 -63.10 13.57 -40.00
C GLU A 742 -62.09 12.43 -40.23
N GLU A 743 -62.56 11.30 -40.77
CA GLU A 743 -61.95 9.96 -40.67
C GLU A 743 -61.14 9.48 -41.89
N THR A 744 -60.26 8.49 -41.62
CA THR A 744 -59.61 7.41 -42.42
C THR A 744 -60.19 6.93 -43.78
N PRO A 745 -59.56 5.96 -44.51
CA PRO A 745 -58.17 5.42 -44.49
C PRO A 745 -57.55 5.14 -45.91
N ALA A 746 -56.25 4.74 -46.00
CA ALA A 746 -55.77 3.64 -46.87
C ALA A 746 -54.25 3.32 -46.80
N LYS A 747 -53.92 2.03 -46.54
CA LYS A 747 -52.74 1.23 -47.01
C LYS A 747 -51.32 1.73 -46.63
N GLU A 748 -50.28 0.88 -46.53
CA GLU A 748 -50.03 -0.45 -47.12
C GLU A 748 -49.21 -1.37 -46.18
N LYS A 749 -49.15 -2.69 -46.45
CA LYS A 749 -48.48 -3.73 -45.63
C LYS A 749 -47.82 -4.80 -46.52
N ALA A 750 -46.60 -5.21 -46.20
CA ALA A 750 -45.85 -6.38 -46.70
C ALA A 750 -44.75 -6.67 -45.62
N ASP A 751 -44.48 -7.85 -45.01
CA ASP A 751 -44.64 -9.29 -45.35
C ASP A 751 -43.78 -9.66 -46.59
N ILE A 752 -42.82 -10.59 -46.63
CA ILE A 752 -42.35 -11.79 -45.84
C ILE A 752 -40.85 -12.04 -46.25
N PRO A 753 -40.16 -13.22 -46.12
CA PRO A 753 -40.21 -14.37 -45.19
C PRO A 753 -38.83 -14.88 -44.64
N GLU A 754 -38.91 -15.84 -43.72
CA GLU A 754 -37.86 -16.73 -43.20
C GLU A 754 -37.97 -18.15 -43.82
N ALA A 755 -36.85 -18.86 -44.06
CA ALA A 755 -36.80 -20.31 -44.39
C ALA A 755 -35.34 -20.86 -44.48
N VAL A 756 -34.98 -22.15 -44.32
CA VAL A 756 -35.55 -23.37 -43.66
C VAL A 756 -34.42 -24.43 -43.53
N GLU A 757 -34.51 -25.29 -42.50
CA GLU A 757 -33.87 -26.61 -42.20
C GLU A 757 -32.85 -27.31 -43.14
N ALA A 758 -31.95 -28.10 -42.52
CA ALA A 758 -31.56 -29.43 -42.99
C ALA A 758 -31.40 -30.47 -41.84
N LYS A 759 -31.79 -31.72 -42.12
CA LYS A 759 -31.80 -32.95 -41.27
C LYS A 759 -30.62 -33.89 -41.68
N ALA A 760 -30.27 -35.03 -41.08
CA ALA A 760 -30.38 -35.71 -39.76
C ALA A 760 -29.60 -37.05 -39.88
N ASP A 761 -29.20 -37.74 -38.79
CA ASP A 761 -29.37 -39.22 -38.59
C ASP A 761 -28.64 -39.83 -37.35
N LYS A 762 -29.06 -41.05 -36.98
CA LYS A 762 -28.61 -41.96 -35.89
C LYS A 762 -28.10 -43.30 -36.53
N PRO A 763 -27.41 -44.28 -35.87
CA PRO A 763 -27.94 -45.03 -34.70
C PRO A 763 -26.95 -45.84 -33.77
N ALA A 764 -27.51 -46.49 -32.72
CA ALA A 764 -27.07 -47.74 -32.03
C ALA A 764 -25.66 -47.81 -31.34
N GLU A 765 -25.30 -48.73 -30.41
CA GLU A 765 -25.94 -49.92 -29.78
C GLU A 765 -25.31 -50.21 -28.37
N SER A 766 -25.84 -51.19 -27.61
CA SER A 766 -25.28 -51.74 -26.34
C SER A 766 -25.01 -53.25 -26.50
N PRO A 767 -24.06 -53.90 -25.77
CA PRO A 767 -24.28 -54.37 -24.37
C PRO A 767 -22.97 -54.25 -23.50
N GLU A 768 -22.74 -54.85 -22.30
CA GLU A 768 -23.46 -55.88 -21.51
C GLU A 768 -23.21 -55.76 -19.96
N LYS A 769 -23.03 -56.89 -19.26
CA LYS A 769 -22.76 -57.16 -17.82
C LYS A 769 -21.82 -58.41 -17.75
N PRO A 770 -21.36 -59.01 -16.60
CA PRO A 770 -21.82 -58.99 -15.18
C PRO A 770 -20.71 -58.54 -14.16
N ALA A 771 -20.96 -58.10 -12.93
CA ALA A 771 -21.58 -58.70 -11.71
C ALA A 771 -20.72 -59.71 -10.91
N ALA A 772 -20.49 -59.39 -9.62
CA ALA A 772 -20.41 -60.24 -8.39
C ALA A 772 -19.43 -61.43 -8.37
N GLU A 773 -18.83 -61.93 -7.27
CA GLU A 773 -18.97 -61.86 -5.79
C GLU A 773 -17.52 -62.11 -5.25
N GLU A 774 -17.07 -61.93 -4.01
CA GLU A 774 -17.49 -62.52 -2.72
C GLU A 774 -16.50 -62.00 -1.63
N SER A 775 -16.87 -62.00 -0.34
CA SER A 775 -15.95 -61.79 0.80
C SER A 775 -15.63 -63.14 1.44
N PRO A 776 -14.48 -63.34 2.13
CA PRO A 776 -14.59 -63.35 3.60
C PRO A 776 -13.34 -63.01 4.45
N ALA A 777 -13.63 -62.67 5.71
CA ALA A 777 -12.91 -63.01 6.95
C ALA A 777 -11.59 -62.30 7.36
N GLU A 778 -11.62 -61.78 8.60
CA GLU A 778 -10.48 -61.52 9.48
C GLU A 778 -9.77 -62.82 9.92
N PRO A 779 -8.59 -62.72 10.57
CA PRO A 779 -8.65 -62.92 12.03
C PRO A 779 -7.77 -61.99 12.90
N GLU A 780 -8.21 -61.88 14.15
CA GLU A 780 -7.51 -61.44 15.38
C GLU A 780 -6.13 -62.13 15.62
N PRO A 781 -5.23 -61.60 16.48
CA PRO A 781 -5.40 -61.79 17.94
C PRO A 781 -4.83 -60.72 18.92
N ALA A 782 -5.56 -60.60 20.04
CA ALA A 782 -5.18 -60.41 21.46
C ALA A 782 -3.77 -59.89 21.92
N ALA A 783 -3.83 -58.79 22.70
CA ALA A 783 -3.31 -58.55 24.07
C ALA A 783 -1.94 -59.10 24.57
N GLU A 784 -1.13 -58.23 25.19
CA GLU A 784 -0.90 -58.21 26.66
C GLU A 784 -0.16 -56.93 27.13
N ASP A 785 -0.50 -56.45 28.33
CA ASP A 785 0.13 -55.35 29.10
C ASP A 785 1.39 -55.89 29.85
N PRO A 786 2.41 -55.09 30.23
CA PRO A 786 2.22 -54.21 31.40
C PRO A 786 3.07 -52.90 31.48
N ALA A 787 2.60 -51.96 32.29
CA ALA A 787 3.40 -50.86 32.86
C ALA A 787 4.49 -51.37 33.83
N PRO A 788 5.50 -50.55 34.21
CA PRO A 788 5.27 -49.61 35.33
C PRO A 788 6.12 -48.31 35.34
N GLU A 789 6.01 -47.59 36.47
CA GLU A 789 6.97 -46.64 37.06
C GLU A 789 7.01 -45.17 36.58
N THR A 790 6.27 -44.38 37.35
CA THR A 790 6.47 -42.97 37.69
C THR A 790 7.93 -42.56 37.94
N ALA A 791 8.38 -41.47 37.30
CA ALA A 791 9.43 -40.60 37.83
C ALA A 791 9.24 -39.16 37.32
N SER A 792 9.22 -38.19 38.24
CA SER A 792 9.22 -36.76 37.94
C SER A 792 10.63 -36.25 37.65
N PRO A 793 10.79 -35.18 36.84
CA PRO A 793 11.81 -34.16 37.01
C PRO A 793 11.14 -32.92 37.63
N GLU A 794 11.19 -32.71 38.94
CA GLU A 794 12.29 -32.02 39.63
C GLU A 794 12.82 -30.78 38.89
N THR A 795 12.28 -29.63 39.30
CA THR A 795 12.76 -28.28 39.04
C THR A 795 14.18 -28.10 39.61
N PRO A 796 15.15 -27.58 38.85
CA PRO A 796 16.39 -27.07 39.42
C PRO A 796 16.13 -25.70 40.11
N PRO A 797 16.90 -25.35 41.17
CA PRO A 797 16.55 -24.24 42.05
C PRO A 797 17.00 -22.87 41.55
N GLU A 798 16.21 -21.85 41.87
CA GLU A 798 16.68 -20.47 41.95
C GLU A 798 17.61 -20.31 43.18
N GLU A 799 18.79 -19.72 43.00
CA GLU A 799 19.40 -18.88 44.04
C GLU A 799 20.14 -17.69 43.41
N PRO A 800 20.21 -16.53 44.09
CA PRO A 800 20.48 -15.25 43.45
C PRO A 800 21.96 -14.85 43.48
N LEU A 801 22.39 -14.10 42.46
CA LEU A 801 23.66 -13.39 42.49
C LEU A 801 23.51 -11.94 42.01
N ALA A 802 23.17 -11.07 42.97
CA ALA A 802 23.35 -9.64 42.81
C ALA A 802 24.84 -9.32 42.65
N LYS A 803 25.20 -8.60 41.58
CA LYS A 803 26.43 -7.80 41.52
C LYS A 803 26.16 -6.46 40.87
N GLU A 804 26.39 -5.43 41.66
CA GLU A 804 26.45 -4.04 41.22
C GLU A 804 27.54 -3.87 40.14
N ILE A 805 27.23 -3.12 39.08
CA ILE A 805 28.24 -2.51 38.20
C ILE A 805 27.90 -1.01 38.17
N PRO A 806 28.87 -0.11 38.45
CA PRO A 806 28.57 1.28 38.74
C PRO A 806 28.32 2.12 37.48
N ALA A 807 27.56 3.19 37.65
CA ALA A 807 27.39 4.25 36.66
C ALA A 807 28.76 4.80 36.22
N LYS A 808 28.90 5.05 34.90
CA LYS A 808 30.08 5.68 34.32
C LYS A 808 29.74 7.11 33.91
N GLU A 809 30.46 8.06 34.48
CA GLU A 809 30.25 9.49 34.32
C GLU A 809 30.53 9.98 32.89
N ALA A 810 29.79 11.01 32.47
CA ALA A 810 30.11 11.79 31.27
C ALA A 810 31.32 12.72 31.53
N PRO A 811 32.20 12.95 30.55
CA PRO A 811 33.17 14.03 30.58
C PRO A 811 32.63 15.30 29.91
N ALA A 812 32.88 16.46 30.53
CA ALA A 812 32.49 17.76 30.02
C ALA A 812 33.56 18.41 29.09
N GLU A 813 33.05 19.31 28.27
CA GLU A 813 33.65 20.34 27.39
C GLU A 813 35.13 20.80 27.53
N SER A 814 35.69 21.11 26.34
CA SER A 814 36.60 22.25 26.02
C SER A 814 38.11 22.17 26.35
N PRO A 815 39.01 22.94 25.66
CA PRO A 815 38.78 23.87 24.53
C PRO A 815 39.69 23.67 23.28
N ALA A 816 39.43 24.51 22.27
CA ALA A 816 40.14 24.76 21.00
C ALA A 816 41.67 25.06 21.13
N PRO A 817 42.48 25.14 20.05
CA PRO A 817 42.22 25.85 18.79
C PRO A 817 42.10 24.98 17.52
#